data_AF-A0A7Z9TEV5-F1
#
_entry.id   AF-A0A7Z9TEV5-F1
#
_cell.length_a   1.000
_cell.length_b   1.000
_cell.length_c   1.000
_cell.angle_alpha   90.00
_cell.angle_beta   90.00
_cell.angle_gamma   90.00
#
_symmetry.space_group_name_H-M   'P 1'
#
loop_
_entity.id
_entity.type
_entity.pdbx_description
1 polymer ?
#
loop_
_entity_poly.entity_id
_entity_poly.type
_entity_poly.pdbx_seq_one_letter_code
_entity_poly.pdbx_strand_id
1 'polypeptide(L)'
;MPANIELRTQQEMSNLANAYKVSEYMPDTNCALFFLNALLMDRPEPGESLYTNLIWSYYNGEKIISLSEKDIARFTNNGTFYGTHIVKGKPGCFLTKIKENLDSEDEIQWYTIADVHKSQSKVTHLVSDLHDIFNIELKLEESIRENHLLLENAVGSADGYQCTNETINDLHHTANSMFNLLRGGVFLKNYDLSTEDFLKFLKNRNKPIFEQYFEAINALPNNIGLRDLIDFGDQTKDPSLRRLCREYLPLTLGRRHGDPSRPWNRFEIRTRDEHGNQLFYYEGNWRDIFQNWEALGYSYPLTWESMAAKFLNATTMDGYNPYRITSDGIDWEVSDPEDPWSFIGYWNDHQIIYLLKLLEHLHNHDPSRIERLFQDSIFSYANIPYRIRSFDDIVANPKETIDFDFEENADIEEIIAKLGFDGKLVLNKNGTVYHVNLGEKILVLILAKICNLIPGGGIWLNTQRPEWNDANNALVGYGASMVTVYYMKRFLSFFNSVLQETNLETIAVSTEVITWIHSVNNIFSDWQDKGNTHIISNQERMEYISQLGTAFSDYRTKVYEKGFSGQKELAIETIFGFINTIINELDNTIQLSEDSNGFYHAYNTINLDLKSKSADVKHLPLMLEGQVAALSSGQLDVDNVIALLESLFDSKLYRADQRSFILYPVKDTTPFLQKNIIQPQSISKSKLLTTM
;
A
#
# COMPACT_ATOMS: atom_id res chain seq x y z
N MET A 1 5.07 2.76 -31.36
CA MET A 1 6.44 2.64 -30.82
C MET A 1 6.99 1.26 -31.14
N PRO A 2 8.29 1.09 -31.43
CA PRO A 2 8.92 -0.23 -31.45
C PRO A 2 8.89 -0.94 -30.09
N ALA A 3 8.98 -2.26 -30.10
CA ALA A 3 9.16 -3.05 -28.87
C ALA A 3 10.55 -2.77 -28.23
N ASN A 4 10.65 -3.00 -26.91
CA ASN A 4 11.90 -2.96 -26.14
C ASN A 4 12.63 -1.60 -26.12
N ILE A 5 11.90 -0.50 -26.29
CA ILE A 5 12.42 0.82 -25.94
C ILE A 5 12.03 1.11 -24.49
N GLU A 6 13.04 1.19 -23.63
CA GLU A 6 12.86 1.54 -22.22
C GLU A 6 12.30 2.95 -22.03
N LEU A 7 11.54 3.15 -20.94
CA LEU A 7 10.86 4.42 -20.64
C LEU A 7 11.85 5.59 -20.61
N ARG A 8 12.97 5.43 -19.89
CA ARG A 8 14.02 6.45 -19.79
C ARG A 8 14.57 6.83 -21.15
N THR A 9 14.89 5.84 -21.99
CA THR A 9 15.40 6.08 -23.35
C THR A 9 14.41 6.86 -24.19
N GLN A 10 13.11 6.58 -24.07
CA GLN A 10 12.09 7.32 -24.79
C GLN A 10 11.89 8.75 -24.25
N GLN A 11 12.04 8.99 -22.95
CA GLN A 11 11.84 10.30 -22.34
C GLN A 11 13.06 11.23 -22.50
N GLU A 12 14.27 10.69 -22.36
CA GLU A 12 15.52 11.47 -22.32
C GLU A 12 16.28 11.44 -23.66
N MET A 13 16.12 10.37 -24.45
CA MET A 13 16.99 10.05 -25.60
C MET A 13 16.19 9.63 -26.84
N SER A 14 15.00 10.21 -27.05
CA SER A 14 14.09 9.81 -28.14
C SER A 14 14.70 9.96 -29.54
N ASN A 15 15.60 10.92 -29.72
CA ASN A 15 16.36 11.15 -30.95
C ASN A 15 17.35 10.00 -31.24
N LEU A 16 18.06 9.50 -30.23
CA LEU A 16 18.90 8.32 -30.32
C LEU A 16 18.04 7.10 -30.65
N ALA A 17 16.93 6.90 -29.93
CA ALA A 17 16.00 5.82 -30.20
C ALA A 17 15.51 5.81 -31.65
N ASN A 18 15.21 6.99 -32.22
CA ASN A 18 14.75 7.13 -33.60
C ASN A 18 15.74 6.52 -34.61
N ALA A 19 17.05 6.67 -34.41
CA ALA A 19 18.07 6.14 -35.32
C ALA A 19 18.00 4.61 -35.49
N TYR A 20 17.45 3.90 -34.50
CA TYR A 20 17.32 2.44 -34.50
C TYR A 20 15.93 1.96 -34.95
N LYS A 21 14.93 2.83 -35.07
CA LYS A 21 13.56 2.41 -35.38
C LYS A 21 13.45 1.94 -36.82
N VAL A 22 12.77 0.81 -36.99
CA VAL A 22 12.32 0.28 -38.27
C VAL A 22 10.81 0.06 -38.20
N SER A 23 10.12 0.48 -39.26
CA SER A 23 8.71 0.19 -39.46
C SER A 23 8.55 -0.43 -40.84
N GLU A 24 7.92 -1.59 -40.91
CA GLU A 24 7.82 -2.43 -42.11
C GLU A 24 6.37 -2.86 -42.30
N TYR A 25 5.85 -2.77 -43.52
CA TYR A 25 4.49 -3.18 -43.87
C TYR A 25 4.54 -4.43 -44.75
N MET A 26 3.75 -5.43 -44.38
CA MET A 26 3.52 -6.67 -45.10
C MET A 26 2.20 -6.56 -45.88
N PRO A 27 2.23 -6.35 -47.21
CA PRO A 27 1.01 -6.10 -47.99
C PRO A 27 0.03 -7.28 -48.01
N ASP A 28 0.55 -8.51 -48.03
CA ASP A 28 -0.27 -9.73 -48.16
C ASP A 28 -1.24 -9.93 -46.98
N THR A 29 -0.89 -9.42 -45.80
CA THR A 29 -1.70 -9.56 -44.57
C THR A 29 -2.16 -8.22 -43.98
N ASN A 30 -1.92 -7.12 -44.68
CA ASN A 30 -2.21 -5.76 -44.19
C ASN A 30 -1.68 -5.48 -42.76
N CYS A 31 -0.51 -6.03 -42.44
CA CYS A 31 0.10 -5.95 -41.11
C CYS A 31 1.43 -5.21 -41.17
N ALA A 32 1.61 -4.25 -40.27
CA ALA A 32 2.84 -3.48 -40.08
C ALA A 32 3.54 -3.88 -38.79
N LEU A 33 4.86 -3.98 -38.84
CA LEU A 33 5.76 -4.29 -37.76
C LEU A 33 6.56 -3.06 -37.37
N PHE A 34 6.75 -2.84 -36.08
CA PHE A 34 7.51 -1.73 -35.49
C PHE A 34 8.55 -2.33 -34.55
N PHE A 35 9.80 -2.34 -34.96
CA PHE A 35 10.91 -2.99 -34.24
C PHE A 35 12.17 -2.12 -34.28
N LEU A 36 13.19 -2.53 -33.53
CA LEU A 36 14.49 -1.89 -33.56
C LEU A 36 15.42 -2.69 -34.48
N ASN A 37 16.29 -2.01 -35.22
CA ASN A 37 17.32 -2.67 -36.01
C ASN A 37 18.33 -3.43 -35.14
N ALA A 38 18.55 -2.96 -33.90
CA ALA A 38 19.34 -3.59 -32.85
C ALA A 38 18.88 -3.03 -31.48
N LEU A 39 19.13 -3.74 -30.39
CA LEU A 39 18.88 -3.24 -29.03
C LEU A 39 19.76 -2.02 -28.73
N LEU A 40 19.20 -1.04 -28.01
CA LEU A 40 19.96 0.11 -27.53
C LEU A 40 20.70 -0.27 -26.25
N MET A 41 22.01 -0.45 -26.32
CA MET A 41 22.88 -0.79 -25.20
C MET A 41 24.21 -0.04 -25.33
N ASP A 42 24.82 0.28 -24.19
CA ASP A 42 26.17 0.88 -24.14
C ASP A 42 27.27 -0.20 -24.13
N ARG A 43 26.91 -1.45 -23.82
CA ARG A 43 27.85 -2.57 -23.83
C ARG A 43 28.32 -2.85 -25.26
N PRO A 44 29.63 -3.08 -25.50
CA PRO A 44 30.19 -3.35 -26.81
C PRO A 44 29.95 -4.82 -27.23
N GLU A 45 28.69 -5.26 -27.18
CA GLU A 45 28.24 -6.63 -27.46
C GLU A 45 27.10 -6.61 -28.49
N PRO A 46 26.92 -7.68 -29.30
CA PRO A 46 25.78 -7.78 -30.20
C PRO A 46 24.44 -7.75 -29.43
N GLY A 47 23.53 -6.86 -29.83
CA GLY A 47 22.19 -6.75 -29.25
C GLY A 47 21.10 -6.98 -30.27
N GLU A 48 20.62 -8.21 -30.42
CA GLU A 48 19.57 -8.55 -31.38
C GLU A 48 18.18 -8.14 -30.87
N SER A 49 17.42 -7.43 -31.71
CA SER A 49 16.02 -7.07 -31.41
C SER A 49 15.07 -8.06 -32.08
N LEU A 50 14.60 -9.05 -31.32
CA LEU A 50 13.77 -10.15 -31.83
C LEU A 50 12.28 -10.02 -31.49
N TYR A 51 11.86 -8.83 -31.06
CA TYR A 51 10.48 -8.51 -30.72
C TYR A 51 9.99 -7.31 -31.50
N THR A 52 8.70 -7.30 -31.80
CA THR A 52 8.05 -6.21 -32.53
C THR A 52 6.71 -5.84 -31.89
N ASN A 53 6.35 -4.57 -31.98
CA ASN A 53 4.97 -4.15 -31.84
C ASN A 53 4.36 -4.16 -33.24
N LEU A 54 3.06 -4.38 -33.37
CA LEU A 54 2.43 -4.50 -34.68
C LEU A 54 1.12 -3.73 -34.76
N ILE A 55 0.75 -3.35 -35.97
CA ILE A 55 -0.56 -2.79 -36.29
C ILE A 55 -1.07 -3.45 -37.57
N TRP A 56 -2.28 -3.98 -37.55
CA TRP A 56 -2.94 -4.47 -38.76
C TRP A 56 -4.33 -3.86 -38.89
N SER A 57 -4.92 -3.97 -40.08
CA SER A 57 -6.24 -3.42 -40.34
C SER A 57 -7.13 -4.43 -41.04
N TYR A 58 -8.42 -4.42 -40.71
CA TYR A 58 -9.48 -5.10 -41.45
C TYR A 58 -10.43 -4.08 -42.08
N TYR A 59 -10.74 -4.29 -43.36
CA TYR A 59 -11.76 -3.55 -44.11
C TYR A 59 -12.20 -4.41 -45.29
N ASN A 60 -13.51 -4.57 -45.48
CA ASN A 60 -14.07 -5.38 -46.57
C ASN A 60 -14.15 -4.56 -47.88
N GLY A 61 -12.99 -4.08 -48.36
CA GLY A 61 -12.87 -3.24 -49.54
C GLY A 61 -11.41 -2.86 -49.82
N GLU A 62 -11.18 -2.02 -50.83
CA GLU A 62 -9.83 -1.59 -51.18
C GLU A 62 -9.28 -0.54 -50.20
N LYS A 63 -8.03 -0.73 -49.77
CA LYS A 63 -7.33 0.24 -48.92
C LYS A 63 -5.85 0.33 -49.27
N ILE A 64 -5.26 1.47 -48.96
CA ILE A 64 -3.81 1.70 -49.06
C ILE A 64 -3.27 2.04 -47.67
N ILE A 65 -2.20 1.36 -47.27
CA ILE A 65 -1.53 1.60 -45.98
C ILE A 65 -0.23 2.36 -46.19
N SER A 66 0.05 3.35 -45.34
CA SER A 66 1.34 4.02 -45.27
C SER A 66 1.89 4.07 -43.86
N LEU A 67 3.20 3.86 -43.74
CA LEU A 67 3.94 3.98 -42.49
C LEU A 67 4.58 5.36 -42.28
N SER A 68 4.38 6.30 -43.20
CA SER A 68 5.04 7.62 -43.19
C SER A 68 4.06 8.77 -42.99
N GLU A 69 4.34 9.60 -41.96
CA GLU A 69 3.63 10.86 -41.71
C GLU A 69 3.69 11.83 -42.90
N LYS A 70 4.67 11.68 -43.81
CA LYS A 70 4.77 12.49 -45.04
C LYS A 70 3.54 12.34 -45.92
N ASP A 71 2.84 11.20 -45.87
CA ASP A 71 1.60 11.01 -46.63
C ASP A 71 0.46 11.85 -46.08
N ILE A 72 0.47 12.27 -44.80
CA ILE A 72 -0.51 13.22 -44.27
C ILE A 72 -0.37 14.56 -45.00
N ALA A 73 0.83 15.13 -45.02
CA ALA A 73 1.08 16.41 -45.67
C ALA A 73 0.78 16.39 -47.18
N ARG A 74 1.13 15.28 -47.87
CA ARG A 74 0.81 15.11 -49.28
C ARG A 74 -0.70 15.03 -49.52
N PHE A 75 -1.39 14.22 -48.71
CA PHE A 75 -2.83 14.04 -48.84
C PHE A 75 -3.58 15.36 -48.61
N THR A 76 -3.22 16.12 -47.57
CA THR A 76 -3.82 17.44 -47.31
C THR A 76 -3.58 18.43 -48.45
N ASN A 77 -2.41 18.40 -49.08
CA ASN A 77 -2.05 19.36 -50.13
C ASN A 77 -2.71 19.05 -51.48
N ASN A 78 -2.83 17.78 -51.88
CA ASN A 78 -3.28 17.43 -53.23
C ASN A 78 -3.95 16.05 -53.35
N GLY A 79 -4.36 15.43 -52.24
CA GLY A 79 -5.01 14.11 -52.22
C GLY A 79 -4.08 12.93 -52.53
N THR A 80 -2.77 13.17 -52.72
CA THR A 80 -1.80 12.11 -53.03
C THR A 80 -1.46 11.29 -51.79
N PHE A 81 -1.43 9.97 -51.95
CA PHE A 81 -1.08 9.02 -50.89
C PHE A 81 -0.35 7.85 -51.53
N TYR A 82 0.95 7.69 -51.21
CA TYR A 82 1.80 6.72 -51.92
C TYR A 82 1.83 5.33 -51.28
N GLY A 83 1.43 5.19 -50.02
CA GLY A 83 1.53 3.93 -49.29
C GLY A 83 2.99 3.55 -49.00
N THR A 84 3.65 4.27 -48.08
CA THR A 84 5.05 3.98 -47.75
C THR A 84 5.17 2.68 -46.96
N HIS A 85 5.83 1.65 -47.51
CA HIS A 85 5.91 0.32 -46.86
C HIS A 85 7.08 0.14 -45.89
N ILE A 86 8.13 0.96 -45.96
CA ILE A 86 9.27 0.87 -45.05
C ILE A 86 9.75 2.24 -44.62
N VAL A 87 9.97 2.41 -43.31
CA VAL A 87 10.52 3.62 -42.69
C VAL A 87 11.64 3.21 -41.75
N LYS A 88 12.79 3.87 -41.87
CA LYS A 88 13.97 3.64 -41.03
C LYS A 88 14.44 4.96 -40.42
N GLY A 89 14.97 4.91 -39.20
CA GLY A 89 15.59 6.08 -38.56
C GLY A 89 14.60 7.17 -38.13
N LYS A 90 13.29 6.86 -38.11
CA LYS A 90 12.21 7.83 -37.87
C LYS A 90 11.07 7.20 -37.07
N PRO A 91 10.21 8.01 -36.43
CA PRO A 91 8.94 7.51 -35.88
C PRO A 91 8.12 6.85 -36.98
N GLY A 92 7.64 5.63 -36.71
CA GLY A 92 6.65 4.97 -37.55
C GLY A 92 5.24 5.44 -37.22
N CYS A 93 4.36 5.38 -38.22
CA CYS A 93 2.91 5.54 -38.06
C CYS A 93 2.18 4.43 -38.83
N PHE A 94 0.84 4.40 -38.77
CA PHE A 94 0.01 3.49 -39.56
C PHE A 94 -1.19 4.28 -40.08
N LEU A 95 -1.14 4.71 -41.35
CA LEU A 95 -2.17 5.50 -42.00
C LEU A 95 -2.94 4.60 -42.98
N THR A 96 -4.26 4.64 -42.91
CA THR A 96 -5.15 3.91 -43.83
C THR A 96 -5.87 4.91 -44.73
N LYS A 97 -5.80 4.69 -46.04
CA LYS A 97 -6.61 5.41 -47.04
C LYS A 97 -7.64 4.45 -47.63
N ILE A 98 -8.91 4.79 -47.46
CA ILE A 98 -10.07 4.12 -48.07
C ILE A 98 -10.73 5.14 -49.01
N LYS A 99 -11.22 4.67 -50.16
CA LYS A 99 -11.98 5.49 -51.09
C LYS A 99 -13.29 4.79 -51.38
N GLU A 100 -14.37 5.32 -50.82
CA GLU A 100 -15.73 4.82 -51.02
C GLU A 100 -16.68 5.94 -51.43
N ASN A 101 -17.76 5.56 -52.10
CA ASN A 101 -18.91 6.43 -52.31
C ASN A 101 -19.94 6.08 -51.23
N LEU A 102 -20.34 7.07 -50.43
CA LEU A 102 -21.37 6.92 -49.40
C LEU A 102 -22.63 7.65 -49.84
N ASP A 103 -23.74 6.92 -49.95
CA ASP A 103 -25.04 7.55 -50.12
C ASP A 103 -25.56 8.08 -48.77
N SER A 104 -26.69 8.81 -48.80
CA SER A 104 -27.32 9.28 -47.57
C SER A 104 -27.71 8.08 -46.71
N GLU A 105 -27.37 8.11 -45.42
CA GLU A 105 -27.63 7.07 -44.42
C GLU A 105 -26.73 5.81 -44.51
N ASP A 106 -25.79 5.76 -45.46
CA ASP A 106 -24.78 4.69 -45.50
C ASP A 106 -23.67 4.89 -44.46
N GLU A 107 -23.19 3.78 -43.91
CA GLU A 107 -22.05 3.74 -43.00
C GLU A 107 -20.95 2.83 -43.56
N ILE A 108 -19.69 3.24 -43.39
CA ILE A 108 -18.52 2.36 -43.59
C ILE A 108 -17.82 2.13 -42.26
N GLN A 109 -17.40 0.89 -42.04
CA GLN A 109 -16.71 0.47 -40.83
C GLN A 109 -15.40 -0.21 -41.18
N TRP A 110 -14.37 0.01 -40.37
CA TRP A 110 -13.08 -0.64 -40.50
C TRP A 110 -12.41 -0.73 -39.14
N TYR A 111 -11.46 -1.66 -39.01
CA TYR A 111 -10.69 -1.87 -37.79
C TYR A 111 -9.23 -1.52 -38.00
N THR A 112 -8.62 -0.94 -36.98
CA THR A 112 -7.16 -0.81 -36.82
C THR A 112 -6.79 -1.42 -35.48
N ILE A 113 -6.04 -2.51 -35.49
CA ILE A 113 -5.70 -3.28 -34.30
C ILE A 113 -4.22 -3.12 -34.05
N ALA A 114 -3.85 -2.66 -32.86
CA ALA A 114 -2.47 -2.53 -32.43
C ALA A 114 -2.19 -3.52 -31.29
N ASP A 115 -1.03 -4.16 -31.34
CA ASP A 115 -0.60 -5.08 -30.29
C ASP A 115 0.91 -4.95 -30.05
N VAL A 116 1.35 -5.33 -28.86
CA VAL A 116 2.71 -5.07 -28.37
C VAL A 116 3.46 -6.35 -28.05
N HIS A 117 4.79 -6.24 -28.07
CA HIS A 117 5.74 -7.23 -27.58
C HIS A 117 5.51 -8.65 -28.14
N LYS A 118 5.55 -8.77 -29.47
CA LYS A 118 5.40 -10.05 -30.19
C LYS A 118 6.74 -10.60 -30.65
N SER A 119 6.97 -11.88 -30.38
CA SER A 119 8.05 -12.65 -30.99
C SER A 119 7.70 -13.01 -32.44
N GLN A 120 8.70 -13.45 -33.21
CA GLN A 120 8.49 -13.90 -34.58
C GLN A 120 7.43 -15.01 -34.68
N SER A 121 7.43 -15.98 -33.76
CA SER A 121 6.41 -17.05 -33.73
C SER A 121 4.98 -16.50 -33.55
N LYS A 122 4.80 -15.52 -32.65
CA LYS A 122 3.48 -14.87 -32.45
C LYS A 122 3.05 -14.08 -33.69
N VAL A 123 3.98 -13.41 -34.36
CA VAL A 123 3.70 -12.71 -35.63
C VAL A 123 3.29 -13.69 -36.72
N THR A 124 4.02 -14.80 -36.90
CA THR A 124 3.69 -15.80 -37.91
C THR A 124 2.31 -16.44 -37.68
N HIS A 125 1.96 -16.73 -36.42
CA HIS A 125 0.63 -17.24 -36.07
C HIS A 125 -0.46 -16.21 -36.42
N LEU A 126 -0.27 -14.94 -36.04
CA LEU A 126 -1.20 -13.86 -36.40
C LEU A 126 -1.35 -13.73 -37.92
N VAL A 127 -0.24 -13.71 -38.67
CA VAL A 127 -0.23 -13.65 -40.14
C VAL A 127 -1.00 -14.84 -40.75
N SER A 128 -0.88 -16.03 -40.16
CA SER A 128 -1.68 -17.19 -40.57
C SER A 128 -3.18 -16.97 -40.31
N ASP A 129 -3.56 -16.46 -39.15
CA ASP A 129 -4.95 -16.16 -38.80
C ASP A 129 -5.54 -15.07 -39.71
N LEU A 130 -4.74 -14.08 -40.09
CA LEU A 130 -5.15 -12.98 -40.98
C LEU A 130 -5.48 -13.44 -42.40
N HIS A 131 -5.00 -14.61 -42.83
CA HIS A 131 -5.42 -15.19 -44.11
C HIS A 131 -6.85 -15.75 -44.07
N ASP A 132 -7.41 -16.01 -42.87
CA ASP A 132 -8.81 -16.39 -42.67
C ASP A 132 -9.71 -15.15 -42.56
N ILE A 133 -9.75 -14.37 -43.65
CA ILE A 133 -10.40 -13.05 -43.73
C ILE A 133 -11.91 -13.10 -43.43
N PHE A 134 -12.57 -14.24 -43.68
CA PHE A 134 -14.01 -14.37 -43.46
C PHE A 134 -14.41 -14.46 -41.98
N ASN A 135 -13.51 -14.97 -41.13
CA ASN A 135 -13.81 -15.14 -39.70
C ASN A 135 -13.14 -14.08 -38.81
N ILE A 136 -12.24 -13.25 -39.35
CA ILE A 136 -11.45 -12.34 -38.53
C ILE A 136 -12.31 -11.27 -37.84
N GLU A 137 -13.31 -10.71 -38.54
CA GLU A 137 -14.25 -9.76 -37.95
C GLU A 137 -15.06 -10.39 -36.83
N LEU A 138 -15.61 -11.58 -37.05
CA LEU A 138 -16.35 -12.32 -36.03
C LEU A 138 -15.49 -12.61 -34.79
N LYS A 139 -14.23 -13.04 -34.99
CA LYS A 139 -13.28 -13.29 -33.90
C LYS A 139 -12.95 -12.00 -33.13
N LEU A 140 -12.84 -10.86 -33.81
CA LEU A 140 -12.58 -9.56 -33.16
C LEU A 140 -13.77 -9.15 -32.29
N GLU A 141 -14.98 -9.16 -32.84
CA GLU A 141 -16.20 -8.78 -32.13
C GLU A 141 -16.47 -9.71 -30.93
N GLU A 142 -16.24 -11.02 -31.10
CA GLU A 142 -16.34 -11.98 -30.00
C GLU A 142 -15.32 -11.70 -28.90
N SER A 143 -14.07 -11.41 -29.26
CA SER A 143 -13.02 -11.03 -28.29
C SER A 143 -13.34 -9.72 -27.55
N ILE A 144 -13.84 -8.69 -28.25
CA ILE A 144 -14.26 -7.42 -27.62
C ILE A 144 -15.39 -7.68 -26.62
N ARG A 145 -16.41 -8.44 -27.04
CA ARG A 145 -17.55 -8.81 -26.19
C ARG A 145 -17.12 -9.62 -24.96
N GLU A 146 -16.24 -10.60 -25.13
CA GLU A 146 -15.72 -11.40 -24.01
C GLU A 146 -14.93 -10.54 -23.01
N ASN A 147 -14.06 -9.64 -23.48
CA ASN A 147 -13.31 -8.75 -22.60
C ASN A 147 -14.23 -7.75 -21.89
N HIS A 148 -15.25 -7.24 -22.56
CA HIS A 148 -16.27 -6.39 -21.95
C HIS A 148 -17.00 -7.12 -20.82
N LEU A 149 -17.49 -8.33 -21.10
CA LEU A 149 -18.18 -9.16 -20.13
C LEU A 149 -17.28 -9.53 -18.93
N LEU A 150 -15.98 -9.73 -19.14
CA LEU A 150 -15.03 -9.95 -18.03
C LEU A 150 -14.94 -8.74 -17.11
N LEU A 151 -14.87 -7.52 -17.66
CA LEU A 151 -14.88 -6.31 -16.85
C LEU A 151 -16.23 -6.12 -16.15
N GLU A 152 -17.34 -6.38 -16.84
CA GLU A 152 -18.67 -6.28 -16.26
C GLU A 152 -18.83 -7.25 -15.09
N ASN A 153 -18.42 -8.50 -15.28
CA ASN A 153 -18.45 -9.50 -14.22
C ASN A 153 -17.56 -9.09 -13.05
N ALA A 154 -16.36 -8.55 -13.29
CA ALA A 154 -15.48 -8.08 -12.22
C ALA A 154 -16.12 -6.95 -11.39
N VAL A 155 -16.72 -5.96 -12.05
CA VAL A 155 -17.39 -4.83 -11.38
C VAL A 155 -18.65 -5.29 -10.64
N GLY A 156 -19.47 -6.13 -11.29
CA GLY A 156 -20.68 -6.70 -10.69
C GLY A 156 -20.38 -7.59 -9.48
N SER A 157 -19.25 -8.31 -9.52
CA SER A 157 -18.78 -9.14 -8.41
C SER A 157 -18.39 -8.35 -7.16
N ALA A 158 -18.20 -7.03 -7.27
CA ALA A 158 -17.93 -6.12 -6.15
C ALA A 158 -19.09 -5.13 -5.92
N ASP A 159 -20.32 -5.59 -6.18
CA ASP A 159 -21.57 -4.83 -6.02
C ASP A 159 -21.56 -3.47 -6.74
N GLY A 160 -20.88 -3.37 -7.88
CA GLY A 160 -20.67 -2.11 -8.59
C GLY A 160 -21.87 -1.59 -9.38
N TYR A 161 -22.97 -2.36 -9.48
CA TYR A 161 -24.14 -1.96 -10.25
C TYR A 161 -25.33 -1.60 -9.37
N GLN A 162 -25.85 -0.40 -9.60
CA GLN A 162 -27.07 0.11 -8.98
C GLN A 162 -28.00 0.64 -10.05
N CYS A 163 -29.29 0.68 -9.74
CA CYS A 163 -30.30 1.29 -10.60
C CYS A 163 -31.23 2.10 -9.72
N THR A 164 -31.02 3.42 -9.70
CA THR A 164 -31.83 4.38 -8.95
C THR A 164 -32.50 5.36 -9.91
N ASN A 165 -33.29 6.29 -9.37
CA ASN A 165 -33.86 7.37 -10.19
C ASN A 165 -32.80 8.42 -10.60
N GLU A 166 -31.58 8.34 -10.08
CA GLU A 166 -30.49 9.29 -10.32
C GLU A 166 -29.32 8.59 -11.00
N THR A 167 -29.38 8.44 -12.32
CA THR A 167 -28.39 7.68 -13.11
C THR A 167 -26.94 8.11 -12.89
N ILE A 168 -26.70 9.39 -12.57
CA ILE A 168 -25.34 9.88 -12.28
C ILE A 168 -24.76 9.25 -11.01
N ASN A 169 -25.59 8.97 -10.00
CA ASN A 169 -25.16 8.30 -8.78
C ASN A 169 -24.81 6.84 -9.06
N ASP A 170 -25.61 6.17 -9.89
CA ASP A 170 -25.36 4.79 -10.31
C ASP A 170 -24.01 4.69 -11.05
N LEU A 171 -23.76 5.59 -12.01
CA LEU A 171 -22.50 5.66 -12.75
C LEU A 171 -21.31 5.98 -11.84
N HIS A 172 -21.47 6.89 -10.87
CA HIS A 172 -20.43 7.19 -9.90
C HIS A 172 -20.14 5.99 -8.98
N HIS A 173 -21.15 5.25 -8.54
CA HIS A 173 -20.99 4.02 -7.76
C HIS A 173 -20.23 2.96 -8.55
N THR A 174 -20.61 2.72 -9.81
CA THR A 174 -19.91 1.82 -10.72
C THR A 174 -18.44 2.22 -10.91
N ALA A 175 -18.17 3.51 -11.12
CA ALA A 175 -16.80 4.01 -11.24
C ALA A 175 -16.00 3.81 -9.93
N ASN A 176 -16.60 4.10 -8.77
CA ASN A 176 -15.97 3.90 -7.46
C ASN A 176 -15.61 2.43 -7.22
N SER A 177 -16.54 1.51 -7.43
CA SER A 177 -16.27 0.06 -7.29
C SER A 177 -15.21 -0.41 -8.28
N MET A 178 -15.26 0.05 -9.53
CA MET A 178 -14.25 -0.28 -10.55
C MET A 178 -12.86 0.21 -10.17
N PHE A 179 -12.69 1.45 -9.70
CA PHE A 179 -11.38 1.95 -9.31
C PHE A 179 -10.89 1.32 -8.00
N ASN A 180 -11.80 0.98 -7.08
CA ASN A 180 -11.46 0.23 -5.86
C ASN A 180 -10.86 -1.13 -6.21
N LEU A 181 -11.53 -1.90 -7.09
CA LEU A 181 -11.07 -3.24 -7.47
C LEU A 181 -9.83 -3.22 -8.37
N LEU A 182 -9.65 -2.20 -9.22
CA LEU A 182 -8.43 -2.10 -10.03
C LEU A 182 -7.20 -1.78 -9.16
N ARG A 183 -7.39 -1.18 -7.98
CA ARG A 183 -6.29 -0.88 -7.05
C ARG A 183 -6.09 -1.97 -6.00
N GLY A 184 -7.16 -2.61 -5.52
CA GLY A 184 -7.11 -3.65 -4.47
C GLY A 184 -7.22 -5.10 -4.95
N GLY A 185 -7.71 -5.32 -6.17
CA GLY A 185 -8.05 -6.62 -6.73
C GLY A 185 -9.52 -7.04 -6.52
N VAL A 186 -9.94 -8.12 -7.17
CA VAL A 186 -11.27 -8.73 -7.03
C VAL A 186 -11.22 -10.26 -7.16
N PHE A 187 -12.20 -10.94 -6.55
CA PHE A 187 -12.45 -12.37 -6.75
C PHE A 187 -13.32 -12.56 -8.00
N LEU A 188 -12.92 -13.45 -8.91
CA LEU A 188 -13.72 -13.75 -10.11
C LEU A 188 -14.67 -14.94 -9.95
N LYS A 189 -14.49 -15.76 -8.91
CA LYS A 189 -15.26 -16.99 -8.70
C LYS A 189 -15.84 -17.08 -7.29
N ASN A 190 -16.37 -15.97 -6.78
CA ASN A 190 -16.88 -15.89 -5.42
C ASN A 190 -15.84 -16.39 -4.39
N TYR A 191 -16.14 -17.48 -3.69
CA TYR A 191 -15.26 -18.14 -2.72
C TYR A 191 -14.66 -19.46 -3.23
N ASP A 192 -14.85 -19.79 -4.51
CA ASP A 192 -14.31 -21.01 -5.12
C ASP A 192 -12.82 -20.83 -5.42
N LEU A 193 -12.02 -21.75 -4.90
CA LEU A 193 -10.57 -21.76 -4.99
C LEU A 193 -10.08 -22.94 -5.84
N SER A 194 -9.02 -22.72 -6.62
CA SER A 194 -8.32 -23.80 -7.33
C SER A 194 -7.23 -24.38 -6.44
N THR A 195 -7.25 -25.70 -6.20
CA THR A 195 -6.18 -26.37 -5.44
C THR A 195 -4.84 -26.33 -6.18
N GLU A 196 -4.86 -26.33 -7.51
CA GLU A 196 -3.65 -26.17 -8.32
C GLU A 196 -3.01 -24.79 -8.10
N ASP A 197 -3.82 -23.73 -8.04
CA ASP A 197 -3.32 -22.37 -7.80
C ASP A 197 -2.83 -22.21 -6.35
N PHE A 198 -3.54 -22.78 -5.38
CA PHE A 198 -3.08 -22.82 -4.00
C PHE A 198 -1.74 -23.56 -3.84
N LEU A 199 -1.53 -24.66 -4.57
CA LEU A 199 -0.25 -25.37 -4.60
C LEU A 199 0.88 -24.50 -5.19
N LYS A 200 0.60 -23.71 -6.25
CA LYS A 200 1.56 -22.73 -6.79
C LYS A 200 1.90 -21.66 -5.76
N PHE A 201 0.89 -21.14 -5.06
CA PHE A 201 1.07 -20.21 -3.95
C PHE A 201 1.96 -20.82 -2.85
N LEU A 202 1.65 -22.03 -2.36
CA LEU A 202 2.46 -22.69 -1.33
C LEU A 202 3.91 -22.89 -1.78
N LYS A 203 4.12 -23.33 -3.03
CA LYS A 203 5.47 -23.54 -3.58
C LYS A 203 6.30 -22.26 -3.58
N ASN A 204 5.67 -21.11 -3.84
CA ASN A 204 6.35 -19.82 -3.80
C ASN A 204 6.57 -19.33 -2.36
N ARG A 205 5.57 -19.52 -1.50
CA ARG A 205 5.59 -19.04 -0.11
C ARG A 205 6.50 -19.85 0.79
N ASN A 206 6.37 -21.17 0.78
CA ASN A 206 7.05 -22.06 1.71
C ASN A 206 7.29 -23.44 1.09
N LYS A 207 8.49 -23.66 0.52
CA LYS A 207 8.83 -24.90 -0.20
C LYS A 207 8.72 -26.16 0.69
N PRO A 208 9.23 -26.18 1.94
CA PRO A 208 9.03 -27.32 2.84
C PRO A 208 7.56 -27.64 3.13
N ILE A 209 6.71 -26.63 3.38
CA ILE A 209 5.27 -26.85 3.61
C ILE A 209 4.59 -27.36 2.34
N PHE A 210 4.94 -26.82 1.18
CA PHE A 210 4.48 -27.33 -0.11
C PHE A 210 4.83 -28.82 -0.26
N GLU A 211 6.09 -29.20 -0.07
CA GLU A 211 6.54 -30.60 -0.19
C GLU A 211 5.84 -31.53 0.81
N GLN A 212 5.70 -31.08 2.06
CA GLN A 212 5.08 -31.87 3.14
C GLN A 212 3.59 -32.15 2.89
N TYR A 213 2.85 -31.18 2.35
CA TYR A 213 1.40 -31.28 2.18
C TYR A 213 0.93 -31.45 0.73
N PHE A 214 1.86 -31.57 -0.23
CA PHE A 214 1.55 -31.70 -1.65
C PHE A 214 0.52 -32.80 -1.91
N GLU A 215 0.77 -34.02 -1.47
CA GLU A 215 -0.12 -35.17 -1.71
C GLU A 215 -1.49 -34.99 -1.04
N ALA A 216 -1.52 -34.43 0.17
CA ALA A 216 -2.76 -34.21 0.91
C ALA A 216 -3.66 -33.17 0.23
N ILE A 217 -3.07 -32.07 -0.26
CA ILE A 217 -3.78 -31.00 -0.97
C ILE A 217 -4.16 -31.45 -2.38
N ASN A 218 -3.28 -32.19 -3.07
CA ASN A 218 -3.55 -32.71 -4.41
C ASN A 218 -4.64 -33.81 -4.41
N ALA A 219 -4.92 -34.42 -3.26
CA ALA A 219 -6.04 -35.33 -3.07
C ALA A 219 -7.39 -34.63 -2.81
N LEU A 220 -7.39 -33.32 -2.52
CA LEU A 220 -8.63 -32.53 -2.42
C LEU A 220 -9.27 -32.36 -3.81
N PRO A 221 -10.59 -32.11 -3.89
CA PRO A 221 -11.23 -31.74 -5.14
C PRO A 221 -10.54 -30.54 -5.81
N ASN A 222 -10.49 -30.53 -7.15
CA ASN A 222 -9.82 -29.44 -7.90
C ASN A 222 -10.36 -28.04 -7.56
N ASN A 223 -11.62 -27.95 -7.15
CA ASN A 223 -12.23 -26.71 -6.66
C ASN A 223 -12.81 -26.95 -5.26
N ILE A 224 -12.47 -26.07 -4.32
CA ILE A 224 -12.94 -26.08 -2.93
C ILE A 224 -13.37 -24.67 -2.53
N GLY A 225 -14.20 -24.53 -1.49
CA GLY A 225 -14.53 -23.22 -0.94
C GLY A 225 -13.43 -22.67 -0.03
N LEU A 226 -13.40 -21.35 0.17
CA LEU A 226 -12.50 -20.69 1.13
C LEU A 226 -12.57 -21.30 2.54
N ARG A 227 -13.77 -21.60 3.03
CA ARG A 227 -13.94 -22.24 4.35
C ARG A 227 -13.36 -23.65 4.37
N ASP A 228 -13.53 -24.43 3.32
CA ASP A 228 -12.97 -25.78 3.23
C ASP A 228 -11.43 -25.75 3.31
N LEU A 229 -10.79 -24.75 2.70
CA LEU A 229 -9.35 -24.56 2.78
C LEU A 229 -8.88 -24.20 4.20
N ILE A 230 -9.59 -23.29 4.87
CA ILE A 230 -9.29 -22.91 6.26
C ILE A 230 -9.48 -24.10 7.19
N ASP A 231 -10.59 -24.84 7.04
CA ASP A 231 -10.91 -26.03 7.83
C ASP A 231 -9.88 -27.15 7.60
N PHE A 232 -9.43 -27.34 6.35
CA PHE A 232 -8.33 -28.25 6.02
C PHE A 232 -7.07 -27.88 6.80
N GLY A 233 -6.69 -26.60 6.80
CA GLY A 233 -5.56 -26.11 7.58
C GLY A 233 -5.73 -26.38 9.08
N ASP A 234 -6.90 -26.08 9.64
CA ASP A 234 -7.20 -26.23 11.07
C ASP A 234 -7.28 -27.69 11.55
N GLN A 235 -7.50 -28.65 10.65
CA GLN A 235 -7.37 -30.08 10.95
C GLN A 235 -5.90 -30.50 11.16
N THR A 236 -4.95 -29.70 10.70
CA THR A 236 -3.52 -29.94 10.91
C THR A 236 -3.01 -29.29 12.19
N LYS A 237 -1.90 -29.80 12.73
CA LYS A 237 -1.20 -29.20 13.87
C LYS A 237 -0.08 -28.24 13.45
N ASP A 238 0.03 -27.93 12.16
CA ASP A 238 1.12 -27.14 11.61
C ASP A 238 0.72 -25.65 11.49
N PRO A 239 1.28 -24.76 12.32
CA PRO A 239 0.92 -23.35 12.31
C PRO A 239 1.22 -22.67 10.99
N SER A 240 2.26 -23.10 10.26
CA SER A 240 2.64 -22.50 8.98
C SER A 240 1.60 -22.79 7.91
N LEU A 241 1.10 -24.03 7.85
CA LEU A 241 0.01 -24.37 6.94
C LEU A 241 -1.29 -23.65 7.32
N ARG A 242 -1.65 -23.64 8.62
CA ARG A 242 -2.84 -22.93 9.13
C ARG A 242 -2.83 -21.44 8.76
N ARG A 243 -1.65 -20.80 8.83
CA ARG A 243 -1.41 -19.43 8.41
C ARG A 243 -1.60 -19.25 6.90
N LEU A 244 -0.93 -20.08 6.10
CA LEU A 244 -0.95 -19.99 4.64
C LEU A 244 -2.35 -20.25 4.04
N CYS A 245 -3.14 -21.14 4.65
CA CYS A 245 -4.54 -21.37 4.25
C CYS A 245 -5.42 -20.13 4.45
N ARG A 246 -5.10 -19.28 5.44
CA ARG A 246 -5.83 -18.03 5.69
C ARG A 246 -5.32 -16.87 4.84
N GLU A 247 -4.02 -16.80 4.57
CA GLU A 247 -3.43 -15.70 3.78
C GLU A 247 -3.72 -15.78 2.28
N TYR A 248 -4.13 -16.96 1.78
CA TYR A 248 -4.39 -17.13 0.35
C TYR A 248 -5.66 -16.38 -0.08
N LEU A 249 -5.47 -15.41 -0.97
CA LEU A 249 -6.50 -14.56 -1.55
C LEU A 249 -6.33 -14.60 -3.08
N PRO A 250 -7.13 -15.36 -3.85
CA PRO A 250 -7.01 -15.43 -5.31
C PRO A 250 -7.62 -14.19 -5.99
N LEU A 251 -7.05 -13.03 -5.68
CA LEU A 251 -7.42 -11.77 -6.31
C LEU A 251 -6.71 -11.64 -7.66
N THR A 252 -7.36 -10.98 -8.61
CA THR A 252 -6.75 -10.52 -9.86
C THR A 252 -7.07 -9.05 -10.09
N LEU A 253 -6.57 -8.47 -11.18
CA LEU A 253 -6.70 -7.06 -11.59
C LEU A 253 -6.04 -6.02 -10.68
N GLY A 254 -5.75 -6.34 -9.42
CA GLY A 254 -5.14 -5.42 -8.46
C GLY A 254 -3.73 -5.00 -8.89
N ARG A 255 -3.53 -3.69 -9.11
CA ARG A 255 -2.24 -3.12 -9.51
C ARG A 255 -1.89 -1.86 -8.74
N ARG A 256 -0.61 -1.48 -8.79
CA ARG A 256 -0.17 -0.13 -8.40
C ARG A 256 -0.80 0.93 -9.31
N HIS A 257 -1.20 2.05 -8.70
CA HIS A 257 -1.89 3.15 -9.36
C HIS A 257 -0.91 4.17 -9.96
N GLY A 258 0.05 3.66 -10.74
CA GLY A 258 0.94 4.48 -11.56
C GLY A 258 0.27 4.89 -12.87
N ASP A 259 0.51 6.12 -13.30
CA ASP A 259 0.00 6.67 -14.57
C ASP A 259 0.78 7.97 -14.92
N PRO A 260 0.60 8.58 -16.10
CA PRO A 260 1.31 9.81 -16.48
C PRO A 260 1.11 11.01 -15.53
N SER A 261 0.01 11.08 -14.79
CA SER A 261 -0.22 12.08 -13.74
C SER A 261 0.43 11.74 -12.40
N ARG A 262 0.85 10.47 -12.22
CA ARG A 262 1.59 9.95 -11.07
C ARG A 262 2.87 9.22 -11.51
N PRO A 263 3.79 9.90 -12.22
CA PRO A 263 4.93 9.27 -12.88
C PRO A 263 5.97 8.67 -11.91
N TRP A 264 5.94 9.05 -10.64
CA TRP A 264 6.78 8.47 -9.58
C TRP A 264 6.31 7.07 -9.15
N ASN A 265 5.08 6.66 -9.49
CA ASN A 265 4.58 5.32 -9.23
C ASN A 265 4.78 4.45 -10.47
N ARG A 266 5.71 3.49 -10.42
CA ARG A 266 5.79 2.42 -11.42
C ARG A 266 4.58 1.48 -11.27
N PHE A 267 4.00 1.07 -12.39
CA PHE A 267 2.90 0.10 -12.40
C PHE A 267 3.14 -1.00 -13.43
N GLU A 268 2.51 -2.14 -13.19
CA GLU A 268 2.44 -3.26 -14.10
C GLU A 268 1.05 -3.90 -13.97
N ILE A 269 0.49 -4.40 -15.07
CA ILE A 269 -0.85 -4.99 -15.09
C ILE A 269 -0.69 -6.48 -15.35
N ARG A 270 -0.64 -7.27 -14.28
CA ARG A 270 -0.42 -8.72 -14.35
C ARG A 270 -1.75 -9.47 -14.22
N THR A 271 -2.32 -9.85 -15.35
CA THR A 271 -3.58 -10.62 -15.41
C THR A 271 -3.42 -11.99 -16.05
N ARG A 272 -2.28 -12.22 -16.72
CA ARG A 272 -1.96 -13.47 -17.39
C ARG A 272 -0.49 -13.85 -17.17
N ASP A 273 -0.22 -15.14 -17.17
CA ASP A 273 1.14 -15.68 -17.14
C ASP A 273 1.82 -15.62 -18.53
N GLU A 274 3.05 -16.13 -18.62
CA GLU A 274 3.83 -16.19 -19.87
C GLU A 274 3.20 -17.06 -20.97
N HIS A 275 2.29 -17.97 -20.60
CA HIS A 275 1.54 -18.85 -21.49
C HIS A 275 0.16 -18.28 -21.84
N GLY A 276 -0.25 -17.15 -21.26
CA GLY A 276 -1.53 -16.50 -21.50
C GLY A 276 -2.67 -17.02 -20.60
N ASN A 277 -2.39 -17.89 -19.64
CA ASN A 277 -3.38 -18.36 -18.67
C ASN A 277 -3.68 -17.26 -17.65
N GLN A 278 -4.88 -17.30 -17.05
CA GLN A 278 -5.27 -16.37 -16.00
C GLN A 278 -4.30 -16.45 -14.81
N LEU A 279 -3.90 -15.28 -14.32
CA LEU A 279 -3.03 -15.12 -13.16
C LEU A 279 -3.78 -14.46 -11.99
N PHE A 280 -3.74 -15.09 -10.83
CA PHE A 280 -4.17 -14.49 -9.56
C PHE A 280 -2.98 -13.75 -8.95
N TYR A 281 -2.93 -12.44 -9.18
CA TYR A 281 -1.88 -11.57 -8.67
C TYR A 281 -2.46 -10.22 -8.25
N TYR A 282 -1.93 -9.70 -7.15
CA TYR A 282 -2.19 -8.37 -6.64
C TYR A 282 -0.91 -7.79 -6.04
N GLU A 283 -0.77 -6.48 -6.15
CA GLU A 283 0.23 -5.72 -5.41
C GLU A 283 -0.31 -4.34 -5.04
N GLY A 284 0.09 -3.82 -3.89
CA GLY A 284 -0.32 -2.49 -3.45
C GLY A 284 0.48 -2.00 -2.26
N ASN A 285 0.64 -0.68 -2.19
CA ASN A 285 1.15 -0.03 -0.99
C ASN A 285 0.22 -0.36 0.18
N TRP A 286 0.79 -0.48 1.38
CA TRP A 286 0.10 -0.96 2.59
C TRP A 286 -1.26 -0.30 2.82
N ARG A 287 -1.27 1.03 3.00
CA ARG A 287 -2.49 1.80 3.26
C ARG A 287 -3.51 1.63 2.13
N ASP A 288 -3.07 1.76 0.88
CA ASP A 288 -3.96 1.72 -0.28
C ASP A 288 -4.73 0.39 -0.36
N ILE A 289 -4.01 -0.73 -0.28
CA ILE A 289 -4.61 -2.05 -0.50
C ILE A 289 -5.55 -2.44 0.64
N PHE A 290 -5.18 -2.18 1.91
CA PHE A 290 -6.04 -2.51 3.03
C PHE A 290 -7.29 -1.63 3.13
N GLN A 291 -7.21 -0.36 2.69
CA GLN A 291 -8.40 0.47 2.51
C GLN A 291 -9.31 -0.06 1.39
N ASN A 292 -8.75 -0.54 0.26
CA ASN A 292 -9.57 -1.12 -0.80
C ASN A 292 -10.19 -2.45 -0.39
N TRP A 293 -9.49 -3.23 0.43
CA TRP A 293 -9.99 -4.49 0.98
C TRP A 293 -11.09 -4.28 2.02
N GLU A 294 -11.07 -3.18 2.77
CA GLU A 294 -12.23 -2.79 3.59
C GLU A 294 -13.49 -2.65 2.74
N ALA A 295 -13.45 -1.93 1.62
CA ALA A 295 -14.61 -1.83 0.73
C ALA A 295 -14.98 -3.19 0.10
N LEU A 296 -13.98 -3.95 -0.37
CA LEU A 296 -14.18 -5.26 -1.00
C LEU A 296 -14.84 -6.28 -0.04
N GLY A 297 -14.47 -6.28 1.23
CA GLY A 297 -14.99 -7.23 2.20
C GLY A 297 -16.48 -7.07 2.49
N TYR A 298 -17.11 -5.93 2.17
CA TYR A 298 -18.58 -5.83 2.20
C TYR A 298 -19.24 -6.76 1.19
N SER A 299 -18.67 -6.89 -0.01
CA SER A 299 -19.11 -7.86 -1.02
C SER A 299 -18.63 -9.28 -0.71
N TYR A 300 -17.55 -9.41 0.07
CA TYR A 300 -16.91 -10.70 0.40
C TYR A 300 -16.71 -10.92 1.91
N PRO A 301 -17.77 -10.96 2.73
CA PRO A 301 -17.61 -10.98 4.19
C PRO A 301 -16.88 -12.21 4.75
N LEU A 302 -16.81 -13.32 4.03
CA LEU A 302 -16.04 -14.49 4.47
C LEU A 302 -14.52 -14.29 4.41
N THR A 303 -14.02 -13.20 3.80
CA THR A 303 -12.59 -12.93 3.66
C THR A 303 -12.03 -12.02 4.74
N TRP A 304 -12.85 -11.54 5.68
CA TRP A 304 -12.39 -10.62 6.74
C TRP A 304 -11.23 -11.20 7.55
N GLU A 305 -11.31 -12.47 7.92
CA GLU A 305 -10.23 -13.16 8.61
C GLU A 305 -8.97 -13.25 7.74
N SER A 306 -9.10 -13.61 6.47
CA SER A 306 -7.97 -13.71 5.54
C SER A 306 -7.26 -12.37 5.33
N MET A 307 -8.03 -11.29 5.17
CA MET A 307 -7.51 -9.93 5.03
C MET A 307 -6.81 -9.47 6.32
N ALA A 308 -7.42 -9.74 7.49
CA ALA A 308 -6.81 -9.45 8.79
C ALA A 308 -5.54 -10.29 9.04
N ALA A 309 -5.54 -11.57 8.67
CA ALA A 309 -4.38 -12.44 8.78
C ALA A 309 -3.24 -11.95 7.90
N LYS A 310 -3.52 -11.59 6.64
CA LYS A 310 -2.52 -11.01 5.72
C LYS A 310 -1.93 -9.71 6.28
N PHE A 311 -2.74 -8.86 6.90
CA PHE A 311 -2.28 -7.67 7.62
C PHE A 311 -1.35 -8.04 8.77
N LEU A 312 -1.83 -8.85 9.71
CA LEU A 312 -1.13 -9.17 10.96
C LEU A 312 0.17 -9.92 10.72
N ASN A 313 0.20 -10.88 9.79
CA ASN A 313 1.39 -11.68 9.50
C ASN A 313 2.52 -10.87 8.87
N ALA A 314 2.17 -9.74 8.26
CA ALA A 314 3.10 -8.81 7.66
C ALA A 314 3.54 -7.69 8.63
N THR A 315 3.00 -7.61 9.85
CA THR A 315 3.53 -6.66 10.85
C THR A 315 4.80 -7.19 11.50
N THR A 316 5.72 -6.29 11.82
CA THR A 316 7.04 -6.58 12.38
C THR A 316 7.00 -6.79 13.89
N MET A 317 8.04 -7.41 14.44
CA MET A 317 8.19 -7.64 15.89
C MET A 317 8.38 -6.35 16.70
N ASP A 318 8.69 -5.23 16.06
CA ASP A 318 8.78 -3.89 16.66
C ASP A 318 7.53 -3.03 16.40
N GLY A 319 6.45 -3.62 15.88
CA GLY A 319 5.12 -2.98 15.84
C GLY A 319 4.84 -2.09 14.63
N TYR A 320 5.52 -2.35 13.51
CA TYR A 320 5.33 -1.66 12.23
C TYR A 320 5.04 -2.66 11.10
N ASN A 321 5.32 -2.29 9.85
CA ASN A 321 5.01 -3.10 8.68
C ASN A 321 5.82 -2.65 7.45
N PRO A 322 5.94 -3.50 6.41
CA PRO A 322 6.56 -3.13 5.16
C PRO A 322 5.74 -2.09 4.40
N TYR A 323 6.37 -1.44 3.42
CA TYR A 323 5.70 -0.47 2.54
C TYR A 323 4.69 -1.14 1.60
N ARG A 324 4.95 -2.36 1.13
CA ARG A 324 4.15 -3.03 0.10
C ARG A 324 3.76 -4.46 0.46
N ILE A 325 2.53 -4.82 0.09
CA ILE A 325 2.00 -6.18 0.09
C ILE A 325 1.87 -6.68 -1.35
N THR A 326 2.20 -7.95 -1.57
CA THR A 326 2.00 -8.65 -2.85
C THR A 326 1.38 -10.03 -2.61
N SER A 327 0.93 -10.69 -3.68
CA SER A 327 0.53 -12.11 -3.64
C SER A 327 1.66 -13.01 -3.13
N ASP A 328 2.90 -12.66 -3.46
CA ASP A 328 4.09 -13.43 -3.06
C ASP A 328 4.46 -13.22 -1.59
N GLY A 329 4.04 -12.12 -0.96
CA GLY A 329 4.31 -11.85 0.45
C GLY A 329 4.42 -10.36 0.74
N ILE A 330 5.62 -9.95 1.15
CA ILE A 330 5.94 -8.59 1.58
C ILE A 330 7.17 -8.06 0.84
N ASP A 331 7.21 -6.76 0.63
CA ASP A 331 8.39 -6.05 0.11
C ASP A 331 8.63 -4.74 0.89
N TRP A 332 9.90 -4.47 1.19
CA TRP A 332 10.36 -3.25 1.85
C TRP A 332 11.17 -2.38 0.89
N GLU A 333 11.32 -1.10 1.24
CA GLU A 333 12.22 -0.19 0.55
C GLU A 333 13.67 -0.52 0.93
N VAL A 334 14.58 -0.50 -0.04
CA VAL A 334 16.02 -0.70 0.19
C VAL A 334 16.71 0.65 0.05
N SER A 335 17.55 0.99 1.01
CA SER A 335 18.33 2.23 0.97
C SER A 335 19.36 2.14 -0.16
N ASP A 336 19.39 3.14 -1.03
CA ASP A 336 20.44 3.33 -2.04
C ASP A 336 21.35 4.48 -1.56
N PRO A 337 22.58 4.18 -1.11
CA PRO A 337 23.50 5.20 -0.59
C PRO A 337 23.86 6.29 -1.62
N GLU A 338 23.71 6.01 -2.91
CA GLU A 338 24.03 6.94 -3.99
C GLU A 338 22.84 7.82 -4.41
N ASP A 339 21.62 7.48 -3.96
CA ASP A 339 20.41 8.28 -4.19
C ASP A 339 20.02 9.06 -2.93
N PRO A 340 20.22 10.40 -2.90
CA PRO A 340 19.84 11.22 -1.75
C PRO A 340 18.33 11.31 -1.52
N TRP A 341 17.50 10.74 -2.41
CA TRP A 341 16.05 10.58 -2.23
C TRP A 341 15.66 9.18 -1.73
N SER A 342 16.62 8.25 -1.65
CA SER A 342 16.40 6.94 -1.07
C SER A 342 16.47 7.03 0.45
N PHE A 343 15.30 6.93 1.06
CA PHE A 343 15.16 6.80 2.50
C PHE A 343 14.40 5.52 2.80
N ILE A 344 14.45 5.04 4.04
CA ILE A 344 13.61 3.95 4.55
C ILE A 344 12.87 4.43 5.80
N GLY A 345 11.85 3.69 6.23
CA GLY A 345 11.21 3.91 7.52
C GLY A 345 9.81 3.32 7.60
N TYR A 346 9.09 3.69 8.65
CA TYR A 346 7.74 3.19 8.92
C TYR A 346 6.75 4.34 9.07
N TRP A 347 5.68 4.31 8.29
CA TRP A 347 4.59 5.27 8.45
C TRP A 347 3.79 4.93 9.71
N ASN A 348 3.52 5.94 10.53
CA ASN A 348 2.98 5.75 11.87
C ASN A 348 1.46 5.49 11.88
N ASP A 349 0.72 5.85 10.83
CA ASP A 349 -0.72 5.59 10.71
C ASP A 349 -1.04 4.17 10.23
N HIS A 350 -0.07 3.47 9.60
CA HIS A 350 -0.29 2.22 8.87
C HIS A 350 -0.88 1.06 9.70
N GLN A 351 -0.76 1.06 11.03
CA GLN A 351 -1.04 -0.12 11.83
C GLN A 351 -2.43 -0.11 12.47
N ILE A 352 -2.83 1.02 13.06
CA ILE A 352 -3.93 1.03 14.03
C ILE A 352 -5.29 1.08 13.34
N ILE A 353 -5.59 2.17 12.63
CA ILE A 353 -6.94 2.38 12.10
C ILE A 353 -7.30 1.37 11.01
N TYR A 354 -6.36 1.02 10.14
CA TYR A 354 -6.62 0.10 9.04
C TYR A 354 -6.85 -1.34 9.53
N LEU A 355 -6.09 -1.80 10.53
CA LEU A 355 -6.35 -3.08 11.18
C LEU A 355 -7.69 -3.07 11.91
N LEU A 356 -7.98 -1.99 12.63
CA LEU A 356 -9.22 -1.85 13.39
C LEU A 356 -10.44 -2.09 12.50
N LYS A 357 -10.50 -1.47 11.32
CA LYS A 357 -11.64 -1.63 10.41
C LYS A 357 -11.85 -3.10 10.02
N LEU A 358 -10.77 -3.82 9.68
CA LEU A 358 -10.85 -5.24 9.34
C LEU A 358 -11.35 -6.07 10.53
N LEU A 359 -10.87 -5.79 11.74
CA LEU A 359 -11.24 -6.53 12.95
C LEU A 359 -12.65 -6.20 13.46
N GLU A 360 -13.10 -4.96 13.35
CA GLU A 360 -14.49 -4.56 13.62
C GLU A 360 -15.44 -5.32 12.68
N HIS A 361 -15.12 -5.39 11.38
CA HIS A 361 -15.93 -6.14 10.42
C HIS A 361 -15.89 -7.65 10.67
N LEU A 362 -14.72 -8.21 10.96
CA LEU A 362 -14.60 -9.62 11.34
C LEU A 362 -15.44 -9.95 12.58
N HIS A 363 -15.32 -9.14 13.63
CA HIS A 363 -16.06 -9.34 14.88
C HIS A 363 -17.57 -9.17 14.70
N ASN A 364 -18.02 -8.19 13.92
CA ASN A 364 -19.44 -8.02 13.61
C ASN A 364 -20.02 -9.20 12.81
N HIS A 365 -19.19 -9.86 11.99
CA HIS A 365 -19.60 -11.03 11.20
C HIS A 365 -19.56 -12.33 12.01
N ASP A 366 -18.50 -12.57 12.78
CA ASP A 366 -18.33 -13.71 13.68
C ASP A 366 -17.65 -13.25 14.99
N PRO A 367 -18.43 -12.90 16.02
CA PRO A 367 -17.89 -12.39 17.29
C PRO A 367 -16.92 -13.36 17.96
N SER A 368 -17.17 -14.66 17.82
CA SER A 368 -16.38 -15.72 18.44
C SER A 368 -14.99 -15.89 17.81
N ARG A 369 -14.78 -15.33 16.61
CA ARG A 369 -13.55 -15.58 15.86
C ARG A 369 -12.35 -14.89 16.47
N ILE A 370 -12.51 -13.66 16.97
CA ILE A 370 -11.43 -12.92 17.63
C ILE A 370 -10.93 -13.69 18.85
N GLU A 371 -11.82 -14.18 19.70
CA GLU A 371 -11.45 -14.97 20.89
C GLU A 371 -10.64 -16.22 20.53
N ARG A 372 -11.02 -16.96 19.47
CA ARG A 372 -10.23 -18.12 19.00
C ARG A 372 -8.84 -17.71 18.52
N LEU A 373 -8.74 -16.61 17.77
CA LEU A 373 -7.46 -16.10 17.28
C LEU A 373 -6.53 -15.60 18.40
N PHE A 374 -7.08 -15.23 19.57
CA PHE A 374 -6.28 -14.93 20.76
C PHE A 374 -5.58 -16.17 21.33
N GLN A 375 -6.10 -17.37 21.09
CA GLN A 375 -5.49 -18.63 21.54
C GLN A 375 -4.56 -19.23 20.47
N ASP A 376 -4.96 -19.13 19.20
CA ASP A 376 -4.28 -19.80 18.10
C ASP A 376 -2.95 -19.13 17.72
N SER A 377 -1.84 -19.78 18.05
CA SER A 377 -0.49 -19.36 17.62
C SER A 377 -0.26 -19.66 16.13
N ILE A 378 -0.88 -18.87 15.26
CA ILE A 378 -0.82 -19.01 13.79
C ILE A 378 -0.30 -17.76 13.08
N PHE A 379 0.01 -16.69 13.82
CA PHE A 379 0.47 -15.44 13.23
C PHE A 379 2.00 -15.33 13.24
N SER A 380 2.57 -14.68 12.23
CA SER A 380 4.01 -14.46 12.10
C SER A 380 4.41 -13.00 12.32
N TYR A 381 5.71 -12.75 12.45
CA TYR A 381 6.29 -11.41 12.30
C TYR A 381 7.05 -11.29 10.98
N ALA A 382 6.90 -10.17 10.28
CA ALA A 382 7.78 -9.81 9.18
C ALA A 382 9.19 -9.53 9.71
N ASN A 383 10.21 -10.05 9.02
CA ASN A 383 11.61 -9.76 9.28
C ASN A 383 12.11 -8.73 8.26
N ILE A 384 11.98 -7.45 8.61
CA ILE A 384 12.43 -6.35 7.77
C ILE A 384 13.81 -5.92 8.28
N PRO A 385 14.82 -5.74 7.40
CA PRO A 385 16.18 -5.38 7.78
C PRO A 385 16.32 -3.90 8.15
N TYR A 386 15.39 -3.38 8.97
CA TYR A 386 15.41 -2.04 9.52
C TYR A 386 15.76 -2.12 11.00
N ARG A 387 16.67 -1.26 11.46
CA ARG A 387 17.12 -1.18 12.84
C ARG A 387 16.76 0.16 13.42
N ILE A 388 15.71 0.18 14.24
CA ILE A 388 15.34 1.37 14.99
C ILE A 388 16.40 1.58 16.06
N ARG A 389 17.08 2.74 16.01
CA ARG A 389 18.19 3.11 16.90
C ARG A 389 17.80 3.15 18.37
N SER A 390 18.81 3.31 19.22
CA SER A 390 18.61 3.48 20.66
C SER A 390 17.78 4.74 20.97
N PHE A 391 17.13 4.77 22.12
CA PHE A 391 16.37 5.96 22.53
C PHE A 391 17.26 7.22 22.59
N ASP A 392 18.48 7.09 23.11
CA ASP A 392 19.41 8.22 23.24
C ASP A 392 19.80 8.79 21.86
N ASP A 393 20.02 7.93 20.87
CA ASP A 393 20.31 8.36 19.49
C ASP A 393 19.09 9.04 18.84
N ILE A 394 17.90 8.49 19.04
CA ILE A 394 16.64 9.08 18.54
C ILE A 394 16.43 10.47 19.14
N VAL A 395 16.64 10.64 20.45
CA VAL A 395 16.53 11.94 21.12
C VAL A 395 17.59 12.92 20.66
N ALA A 396 18.82 12.44 20.37
CA ALA A 396 19.90 13.28 19.84
C ALA A 396 19.61 13.78 18.43
N ASN A 397 19.04 12.95 17.55
CA ASN A 397 18.62 13.34 16.21
C ASN A 397 17.36 12.57 15.77
N PRO A 398 16.14 13.09 16.01
CA PRO A 398 14.92 12.33 15.76
C PRO A 398 14.56 12.24 14.27
N LYS A 399 15.39 12.79 13.37
CA LYS A 399 15.26 12.64 11.92
C LYS A 399 16.10 11.47 11.37
N GLU A 400 16.99 10.89 12.17
CA GLU A 400 17.90 9.82 11.76
C GLU A 400 17.86 8.70 12.81
N THR A 401 16.87 7.83 12.66
CA THR A 401 16.38 6.94 13.72
C THR A 401 16.31 5.48 13.30
N ILE A 402 16.45 5.18 12.00
CA ILE A 402 16.36 3.83 11.47
C ILE A 402 17.48 3.60 10.45
N ASP A 403 18.31 2.60 10.72
CA ASP A 403 19.36 2.13 9.82
C ASP A 403 18.88 0.94 8.98
N PHE A 404 19.43 0.79 7.77
CA PHE A 404 19.23 -0.39 6.94
C PHE A 404 20.33 -1.42 7.22
N ASP A 405 19.95 -2.62 7.62
CA ASP A 405 20.86 -3.73 7.89
C ASP A 405 21.14 -4.53 6.61
N PHE A 406 22.21 -4.13 5.90
CA PHE A 406 22.59 -4.76 4.63
C PHE A 406 22.99 -6.24 4.78
N GLU A 407 23.55 -6.63 5.93
CA GLU A 407 23.95 -8.01 6.19
C GLU A 407 22.71 -8.88 6.38
N GLU A 408 21.76 -8.45 7.22
CA GLU A 408 20.50 -9.18 7.36
C GLU A 408 19.72 -9.24 6.05
N ASN A 409 19.71 -8.16 5.26
CA ASN A 409 19.04 -8.19 3.96
C ASN A 409 19.63 -9.27 3.04
N ALA A 410 20.97 -9.41 3.00
CA ALA A 410 21.63 -10.45 2.21
C ALA A 410 21.29 -11.85 2.73
N ASP A 411 21.28 -12.04 4.05
CA ASP A 411 20.92 -13.31 4.68
C ASP A 411 19.47 -13.70 4.37
N ILE A 412 18.53 -12.74 4.41
CA ILE A 412 17.13 -12.99 4.04
C ILE A 412 17.02 -13.45 2.58
N GLU A 413 17.74 -12.81 1.65
CA GLU A 413 17.75 -13.23 0.24
C GLU A 413 18.27 -14.67 0.05
N GLU A 414 19.29 -15.08 0.81
CA GLU A 414 19.75 -16.47 0.80
C GLU A 414 18.72 -17.45 1.39
N ILE A 415 18.00 -17.05 2.43
CA ILE A 415 16.93 -17.85 3.04
C ILE A 415 15.76 -18.00 2.07
N ILE A 416 15.38 -16.95 1.34
CA ILE A 416 14.30 -17.00 0.34
C ILE A 416 14.58 -18.08 -0.71
N ALA A 417 15.84 -18.23 -1.14
CA ALA A 417 16.22 -19.27 -2.09
C ALA A 417 15.91 -20.70 -1.56
N LYS A 418 15.96 -20.91 -0.24
CA LYS A 418 15.72 -22.21 0.42
C LYS A 418 14.27 -22.39 0.87
N LEU A 419 13.72 -21.42 1.60
CA LEU A 419 12.40 -21.52 2.22
C LEU A 419 11.28 -21.05 1.28
N GLY A 420 11.54 -20.14 0.34
CA GLY A 420 10.51 -19.35 -0.34
C GLY A 420 10.29 -17.99 0.35
N PHE A 421 9.25 -17.26 -0.04
CA PHE A 421 9.01 -15.90 0.47
C PHE A 421 8.74 -15.82 1.98
N ASP A 422 8.36 -16.91 2.65
CA ASP A 422 8.31 -16.97 4.12
C ASP A 422 9.69 -16.82 4.77
N GLY A 423 10.79 -16.87 3.99
CA GLY A 423 12.12 -16.46 4.44
C GLY A 423 12.22 -15.00 4.86
N LYS A 424 11.25 -14.17 4.45
CA LYS A 424 11.07 -12.78 4.89
C LYS A 424 10.37 -12.66 6.25
N LEU A 425 10.07 -13.76 6.92
CA LEU A 425 9.44 -13.78 8.25
C LEU A 425 10.47 -14.12 9.32
N VAL A 426 10.20 -13.72 10.56
CA VAL A 426 11.04 -14.07 11.71
C VAL A 426 11.01 -15.59 11.89
N LEU A 427 12.20 -16.20 11.91
CA LEU A 427 12.37 -17.63 12.07
C LEU A 427 12.74 -17.99 13.51
N ASN A 428 12.31 -19.17 13.96
CA ASN A 428 12.74 -19.77 15.21
C ASN A 428 14.11 -20.46 15.04
N LYS A 429 14.65 -20.97 16.15
CA LYS A 429 15.96 -21.65 16.19
C LYS A 429 16.07 -22.89 15.28
N ASN A 430 14.94 -23.45 14.85
CA ASN A 430 14.90 -24.59 13.93
C ASN A 430 14.84 -24.16 12.45
N GLY A 431 14.91 -22.86 12.15
CA GLY A 431 14.81 -22.33 10.79
C GLY A 431 13.40 -22.38 10.20
N THR A 432 12.37 -22.47 11.04
CA THR A 432 10.95 -22.43 10.63
C THR A 432 10.30 -21.15 11.15
N VAL A 433 9.20 -20.72 10.55
CA VAL A 433 8.51 -19.47 10.93
C VAL A 433 8.17 -19.48 12.43
N TYR A 434 8.48 -18.38 13.13
CA TYR A 434 8.07 -18.17 14.52
C TYR A 434 6.60 -17.73 14.57
N HIS A 435 5.79 -18.43 15.38
CA HIS A 435 4.34 -18.22 15.44
C HIS A 435 3.87 -17.75 16.80
N VAL A 436 2.96 -16.78 16.78
CA VAL A 436 2.33 -16.14 17.94
C VAL A 436 0.81 -16.04 17.71
N ASN A 437 0.04 -15.73 18.75
CA ASN A 437 -1.40 -15.53 18.62
C ASN A 437 -1.75 -14.06 18.36
N LEU A 438 -3.04 -13.79 18.10
CA LEU A 438 -3.55 -12.44 17.87
C LEU A 438 -3.28 -11.53 19.07
N GLY A 439 -3.45 -12.04 20.29
CA GLY A 439 -3.25 -11.25 21.51
C GLY A 439 -1.84 -10.64 21.59
N GLU A 440 -0.81 -11.44 21.30
CA GLU A 440 0.57 -10.93 21.22
C GLU A 440 0.76 -9.91 20.09
N LYS A 441 0.21 -10.16 18.89
CA LYS A 441 0.29 -9.22 17.77
C LYS A 441 -0.29 -7.85 18.15
N ILE A 442 -1.44 -7.84 18.81
CA ILE A 442 -2.12 -6.62 19.27
C ILE A 442 -1.30 -5.93 20.37
N LEU A 443 -0.76 -6.68 21.33
CA LEU A 443 0.11 -6.13 22.37
C LEU A 443 1.33 -5.43 21.78
N VAL A 444 2.03 -6.04 20.81
CA VAL A 444 3.21 -5.43 20.18
C VAL A 444 2.85 -4.13 19.44
N LEU A 445 1.72 -4.10 18.73
CA LEU A 445 1.25 -2.89 18.04
C LEU A 445 0.91 -1.76 19.05
N ILE A 446 0.23 -2.10 20.14
CA ILE A 446 -0.12 -1.13 21.21
C ILE A 446 1.16 -0.60 21.86
N LEU A 447 2.04 -1.49 22.33
CA LEU A 447 3.26 -1.14 23.05
C LEU A 447 4.18 -0.25 22.18
N ALA A 448 4.33 -0.56 20.90
CA ALA A 448 5.16 0.24 20.00
C ALA A 448 4.65 1.68 19.85
N LYS A 449 3.33 1.88 19.78
CA LYS A 449 2.72 3.21 19.70
C LYS A 449 2.79 3.94 21.03
N ILE A 450 2.43 3.26 22.11
CA ILE A 450 2.35 3.85 23.44
C ILE A 450 3.73 4.20 24.00
N CYS A 451 4.78 3.45 23.67
CA CYS A 451 6.15 3.85 24.02
C CYS A 451 6.62 5.13 23.30
N ASN A 452 5.87 5.60 22.31
CA ASN A 452 6.07 6.89 21.64
C ASN A 452 5.04 7.94 22.07
N LEU A 453 4.22 7.68 23.10
CA LEU A 453 3.23 8.64 23.60
C LEU A 453 3.90 9.83 24.30
N ILE A 454 3.51 11.03 23.90
CA ILE A 454 3.93 12.29 24.50
C ILE A 454 2.71 12.89 25.21
N PRO A 455 2.70 12.99 26.56
CA PRO A 455 1.58 13.57 27.29
C PRO A 455 1.24 15.00 26.84
N GLY A 456 -0.01 15.18 26.40
CA GLY A 456 -0.53 16.41 25.80
C GLY A 456 -0.01 16.74 24.38
N GLY A 457 0.82 15.87 23.80
CA GLY A 457 1.44 16.06 22.48
C GLY A 457 0.97 15.09 21.40
N GLY A 458 0.75 13.82 21.73
CA GLY A 458 0.36 12.78 20.78
C GLY A 458 1.42 11.69 20.61
N ILE A 459 1.28 10.83 19.59
CA ILE A 459 2.28 9.78 19.28
C ILE A 459 3.44 10.39 18.48
N TRP A 460 4.67 10.24 18.96
CA TRP A 460 5.87 10.82 18.34
C TRP A 460 6.11 10.26 16.93
N LEU A 461 6.30 11.15 15.95
CA LEU A 461 6.63 10.81 14.56
C LEU A 461 8.14 10.67 14.38
N ASN A 462 8.75 9.60 14.86
CA ASN A 462 10.21 9.41 14.88
C ASN A 462 10.71 8.23 14.03
N THR A 463 9.95 7.80 13.02
CA THR A 463 10.23 6.59 12.23
C THR A 463 10.59 6.87 10.76
N GLN A 464 11.19 8.03 10.50
CA GLN A 464 11.70 8.48 9.17
C GLN A 464 10.65 8.56 8.04
N ARG A 465 9.37 8.38 8.36
CA ARG A 465 8.24 8.50 7.42
C ARG A 465 7.09 9.26 8.06
N PRO A 466 6.31 9.99 7.23
CA PRO A 466 5.13 10.70 7.70
C PRO A 466 3.99 9.74 8.05
N GLU A 467 2.81 10.30 8.25
CA GLU A 467 1.55 9.56 8.27
C GLU A 467 0.81 9.72 6.92
N TRP A 468 -0.52 9.82 6.92
CA TRP A 468 -1.35 9.86 5.73
C TRP A 468 -0.99 10.99 4.75
N ASN A 469 -0.60 12.16 5.26
CA ASN A 469 -0.28 13.36 4.46
C ASN A 469 1.23 13.53 4.21
N ASP A 470 1.72 12.95 3.11
CA ASP A 470 3.12 13.07 2.69
C ASP A 470 3.59 14.53 2.47
N ALA A 471 2.68 15.47 2.18
CA ALA A 471 3.03 16.88 1.97
C ALA A 471 3.47 17.59 3.27
N ASN A 472 3.21 16.99 4.44
CA ASN A 472 3.68 17.45 5.75
C ASN A 472 4.87 16.62 6.28
N ASN A 473 5.61 15.92 5.42
CA ASN A 473 6.74 15.06 5.80
C ASN A 473 7.84 15.74 6.65
N ALA A 474 7.99 17.07 6.57
CA ALA A 474 8.93 17.80 7.41
C ALA A 474 8.64 17.69 8.92
N LEU A 475 7.41 17.32 9.30
CA LEU A 475 7.04 17.04 10.69
C LEU A 475 7.76 15.83 11.27
N VAL A 476 8.22 14.88 10.44
CA VAL A 476 8.97 13.72 10.93
C VAL A 476 10.18 14.17 11.75
N GLY A 477 10.35 13.57 12.91
CA GLY A 477 11.34 13.83 13.94
C GLY A 477 10.87 14.76 15.04
N TYR A 478 10.24 15.90 14.71
CA TYR A 478 9.79 16.87 15.72
C TYR A 478 8.26 16.96 15.82
N GLY A 479 7.52 16.12 15.12
CA GLY A 479 6.07 16.09 15.12
C GLY A 479 5.52 15.03 16.07
N ALA A 480 4.32 15.27 16.59
CA ALA A 480 3.55 14.29 17.34
C ALA A 480 2.12 14.25 16.79
N SER A 481 1.56 13.05 16.62
CA SER A 481 0.26 12.81 16.01
C SER A 481 -0.82 12.61 17.06
N MET A 482 -1.74 13.56 17.13
CA MET A 482 -3.00 13.40 17.85
C MET A 482 -4.00 12.57 17.02
N VAL A 483 -3.90 12.60 15.69
CA VAL A 483 -4.67 11.73 14.77
C VAL A 483 -4.54 10.27 15.20
N THR A 484 -3.31 9.79 15.41
CA THR A 484 -3.06 8.41 15.84
C THR A 484 -3.53 8.17 17.28
N VAL A 485 -3.49 9.16 18.18
CA VAL A 485 -4.09 9.05 19.53
C VAL A 485 -5.59 8.79 19.46
N TYR A 486 -6.34 9.53 18.63
CA TYR A 486 -7.78 9.36 18.49
C TYR A 486 -8.16 7.97 17.97
N TYR A 487 -7.42 7.46 16.99
CA TYR A 487 -7.63 6.10 16.49
C TYR A 487 -7.16 5.01 17.46
N MET A 488 -6.09 5.25 18.21
CA MET A 488 -5.65 4.38 19.31
C MET A 488 -6.73 4.26 20.38
N LYS A 489 -7.42 5.35 20.73
CA LYS A 489 -8.54 5.31 21.68
C LYS A 489 -9.65 4.38 21.21
N ARG A 490 -10.07 4.50 19.95
CA ARG A 490 -11.09 3.60 19.36
C ARG A 490 -10.62 2.15 19.34
N PHE A 491 -9.37 1.92 18.94
CA PHE A 491 -8.75 0.60 18.88
C PHE A 491 -8.72 -0.10 20.24
N LEU A 492 -8.27 0.61 21.27
CA LEU A 492 -8.23 0.10 22.63
C LEU A 492 -9.62 -0.12 23.20
N SER A 493 -10.57 0.77 22.93
CA SER A 493 -11.97 0.61 23.37
C SER A 493 -12.63 -0.64 22.77
N PHE A 494 -12.34 -0.93 21.50
CA PHE A 494 -12.78 -2.17 20.85
C PHE A 494 -12.21 -3.40 21.58
N PHE A 495 -10.89 -3.48 21.77
CA PHE A 495 -10.29 -4.63 22.47
C PHE A 495 -10.68 -4.72 23.93
N ASN A 496 -10.89 -3.60 24.62
CA ASN A 496 -11.39 -3.59 25.99
C ASN A 496 -12.75 -4.27 26.07
N SER A 497 -13.64 -3.99 25.11
CA SER A 497 -14.96 -4.63 25.01
C SER A 497 -14.83 -6.13 24.72
N VAL A 498 -13.98 -6.52 23.76
CA VAL A 498 -13.73 -7.93 23.44
C VAL A 498 -13.19 -8.71 24.65
N LEU A 499 -12.23 -8.13 25.38
CA LEU A 499 -11.63 -8.76 26.56
C LEU A 499 -12.54 -8.77 27.78
N GLN A 500 -13.54 -7.90 27.85
CA GLN A 500 -14.53 -7.93 28.93
C GLN A 500 -15.51 -9.11 28.76
N GLU A 501 -15.76 -9.54 27.52
CA GLU A 501 -16.71 -10.60 27.19
C GLU A 501 -16.05 -11.99 27.05
N THR A 502 -14.71 -12.05 26.99
CA THR A 502 -13.98 -13.30 26.79
C THR A 502 -14.00 -14.21 28.03
N ASN A 503 -13.97 -15.52 27.81
CA ASN A 503 -13.81 -16.52 28.86
C ASN A 503 -12.36 -17.00 29.01
N LEU A 504 -11.42 -16.36 28.32
CA LEU A 504 -10.01 -16.72 28.37
C LEU A 504 -9.37 -16.26 29.69
N GLU A 505 -8.63 -17.15 30.34
CA GLU A 505 -7.84 -16.81 31.53
C GLU A 505 -6.42 -16.36 31.16
N THR A 506 -5.79 -17.04 30.20
CA THR A 506 -4.42 -16.76 29.76
C THR A 506 -4.26 -16.91 28.24
N ILE A 507 -3.20 -16.29 27.72
CA ILE A 507 -2.69 -16.51 26.36
C ILE A 507 -1.18 -16.71 26.37
N ALA A 508 -0.67 -17.48 25.41
CA ALA A 508 0.77 -17.66 25.22
C ALA A 508 1.40 -16.40 24.59
N VAL A 509 2.41 -15.83 25.23
CA VAL A 509 3.09 -14.61 24.77
C VAL A 509 4.60 -14.78 24.90
N SER A 510 5.35 -14.26 23.93
CA SER A 510 6.81 -14.21 23.94
C SER A 510 7.34 -13.61 25.25
N THR A 511 8.36 -14.26 25.83
CA THR A 511 8.94 -13.84 27.12
C THR A 511 9.45 -12.40 27.08
N GLU A 512 9.98 -11.98 25.94
CA GLU A 512 10.44 -10.61 25.68
C GLU A 512 9.29 -9.60 25.73
N VAL A 513 8.13 -9.92 25.16
CA VAL A 513 6.94 -9.05 25.15
C VAL A 513 6.33 -8.97 26.55
N ILE A 514 6.28 -10.08 27.30
CA ILE A 514 5.85 -10.08 28.71
C ILE A 514 6.74 -9.16 29.56
N THR A 515 8.05 -9.20 29.34
CA THR A 515 8.98 -8.30 30.07
C THR A 515 8.70 -6.84 29.71
N TRP A 516 8.43 -6.55 28.44
CA TRP A 516 8.14 -5.20 27.96
C TRP A 516 6.84 -4.64 28.53
N ILE A 517 5.72 -5.38 28.49
CA ILE A 517 4.44 -4.93 29.06
C ILE A 517 4.54 -4.68 30.56
N HIS A 518 5.25 -5.52 31.33
CA HIS A 518 5.45 -5.28 32.75
C HIS A 518 6.29 -4.03 33.02
N SER A 519 7.33 -3.79 32.22
CA SER A 519 8.14 -2.57 32.35
C SER A 519 7.30 -1.32 32.09
N VAL A 520 6.46 -1.32 31.04
CA VAL A 520 5.58 -0.19 30.70
C VAL A 520 4.49 0.00 31.75
N ASN A 521 3.90 -1.08 32.26
CA ASN A 521 2.91 -1.03 33.35
C ASN A 521 3.47 -0.37 34.61
N ASN A 522 4.71 -0.69 34.99
CA ASN A 522 5.35 -0.08 36.16
C ASN A 522 5.53 1.44 35.94
N ILE A 523 5.96 1.85 34.74
CA ILE A 523 6.10 3.28 34.38
C ILE A 523 4.75 4.01 34.52
N PHE A 524 3.65 3.41 34.06
CA PHE A 524 2.32 4.01 34.22
C PHE A 524 1.83 4.06 35.65
N SER A 525 2.08 2.99 36.43
CA SER A 525 1.70 2.96 37.84
C SER A 525 2.42 4.05 38.63
N ASP A 526 3.75 4.15 38.46
CA ASP A 526 4.57 5.19 39.09
C ASP A 526 4.16 6.60 38.65
N TRP A 527 3.75 6.76 37.39
CA TRP A 527 3.26 8.04 36.86
C TRP A 527 1.92 8.46 37.46
N GLN A 528 0.98 7.52 37.62
CA GLN A 528 -0.33 7.79 38.22
C GLN A 528 -0.22 8.08 39.72
N ASP A 529 0.65 7.37 40.43
CA ASP A 529 0.90 7.57 41.86
C ASP A 529 1.51 8.94 42.20
N LYS A 530 2.21 9.57 41.24
CA LYS A 530 2.71 10.96 41.38
C LYS A 530 1.56 11.99 41.46
N GLY A 531 0.30 11.58 41.30
CA GLY A 531 -0.87 12.42 41.55
C GLY A 531 -1.00 13.57 40.55
N ASN A 532 -0.55 13.36 39.30
CA ASN A 532 -0.60 14.37 38.25
C ASN A 532 -2.04 14.83 38.02
N THR A 533 -2.39 15.92 38.70
CA THR A 533 -3.38 16.90 38.26
C THR A 533 -3.09 17.26 36.80
N HIS A 534 -4.06 17.73 36.03
CA HIS A 534 -3.99 18.06 34.59
C HIS A 534 -2.94 19.12 34.16
N ILE A 535 -1.80 19.25 34.84
CA ILE A 535 -0.69 20.16 34.60
C ILE A 535 0.60 19.32 34.73
N ILE A 536 1.27 19.08 33.61
CA ILE A 536 2.55 18.35 33.54
C ILE A 536 3.65 19.35 33.15
N SER A 537 4.73 19.42 33.93
CA SER A 537 5.89 20.26 33.57
C SER A 537 6.67 19.69 32.39
N ASN A 538 7.42 20.53 31.69
CA ASN A 538 8.24 20.08 30.56
C ASN A 538 9.33 19.07 30.99
N GLN A 539 9.81 19.13 32.24
CA GLN A 539 10.75 18.14 32.78
C GLN A 539 10.07 16.79 33.04
N GLU A 540 8.90 16.79 33.68
CA GLU A 540 8.12 15.55 33.92
C GLU A 540 7.72 14.90 32.59
N ARG A 541 7.34 15.70 31.58
CA ARG A 541 7.06 15.21 30.23
C ARG A 541 8.28 14.51 29.62
N MET A 542 9.47 15.11 29.72
CA MET A 542 10.69 14.47 29.21
C MET A 542 11.04 13.19 29.99
N GLU A 543 10.87 13.19 31.31
CA GLU A 543 11.07 12.00 32.15
C GLU A 543 10.18 10.84 31.67
N TYR A 544 8.89 11.10 31.44
CA TYR A 544 7.93 10.12 30.95
C TYR A 544 8.31 9.57 29.57
N ILE A 545 8.62 10.46 28.61
CA ILE A 545 9.09 10.08 27.26
C ILE A 545 10.34 9.21 27.37
N SER A 546 11.26 9.56 28.27
CA SER A 546 12.53 8.86 28.44
C SER A 546 12.32 7.45 28.96
N GLN A 547 11.50 7.27 30.00
CA GLN A 547 11.23 5.94 30.55
C GLN A 547 10.58 5.02 29.53
N LEU A 548 9.56 5.51 28.81
CA LEU A 548 8.86 4.73 27.78
C LEU A 548 9.76 4.40 26.58
N GLY A 549 10.51 5.38 26.10
CA GLY A 549 11.41 5.21 24.97
C GLY A 549 12.56 4.26 25.27
N THR A 550 13.14 4.32 26.48
CA THR A 550 14.14 3.37 26.95
C THR A 550 13.56 1.96 27.04
N ALA A 551 12.37 1.77 27.64
CA ALA A 551 11.75 0.46 27.72
C ALA A 551 11.53 -0.20 26.34
N PHE A 552 11.15 0.59 25.34
CA PHE A 552 11.01 0.11 23.97
C PHE A 552 12.37 -0.18 23.32
N SER A 553 13.37 0.67 23.54
CA SER A 553 14.75 0.44 23.09
C SER A 553 15.30 -0.89 23.62
N ASP A 554 15.15 -1.13 24.92
CA ASP A 554 15.64 -2.35 25.59
C ASP A 554 14.98 -3.62 25.02
N TYR A 555 13.67 -3.57 24.77
CA TYR A 555 12.94 -4.66 24.12
C TYR A 555 13.49 -4.94 22.72
N ARG A 556 13.58 -3.91 21.86
CA ARG A 556 14.01 -4.06 20.47
C ARG A 556 15.44 -4.56 20.38
N THR A 557 16.37 -3.95 21.11
CA THR A 557 17.78 -4.36 21.13
C THR A 557 17.91 -5.84 21.49
N LYS A 558 17.19 -6.31 22.52
CA LYS A 558 17.21 -7.71 22.91
C LYS A 558 16.69 -8.64 21.80
N VAL A 559 15.59 -8.26 21.15
CA VAL A 559 14.98 -9.07 20.07
C VAL A 559 15.85 -9.06 18.81
N TYR A 560 16.40 -7.91 18.41
CA TYR A 560 17.31 -7.80 17.25
C TYR A 560 18.57 -8.66 17.44
N GLU A 561 19.16 -8.67 18.63
CA GLU A 561 20.41 -9.41 18.88
C GLU A 561 20.21 -10.92 19.09
N LYS A 562 19.11 -11.33 19.73
CA LYS A 562 18.95 -12.70 20.25
C LYS A 562 17.72 -13.43 19.74
N GLY A 563 16.83 -12.74 19.02
CA GLY A 563 15.51 -13.24 18.68
C GLY A 563 14.64 -13.56 19.91
N PHE A 564 13.53 -14.24 19.67
CA PHE A 564 12.63 -14.68 20.74
C PHE A 564 13.14 -15.93 21.45
N SER A 565 13.12 -15.93 22.79
CA SER A 565 13.59 -17.06 23.59
C SER A 565 12.55 -18.16 23.79
N GLY A 566 11.27 -17.84 23.58
CA GLY A 566 10.13 -18.74 23.77
C GLY A 566 8.93 -18.02 24.38
N GLN A 567 7.82 -18.74 24.55
CA GLN A 567 6.55 -18.19 25.06
C GLN A 567 6.28 -18.64 26.50
N LYS A 568 5.50 -17.81 27.22
CA LYS A 568 4.93 -18.10 28.54
C LYS A 568 3.48 -17.63 28.56
N GLU A 569 2.71 -18.14 29.52
CA GLU A 569 1.34 -17.67 29.74
C GLU A 569 1.33 -16.26 30.34
N LEU A 570 0.48 -15.39 29.78
CA LEU A 570 0.14 -14.07 30.29
C LEU A 570 -1.35 -14.04 30.61
N ALA A 571 -1.71 -13.55 31.80
CA ALA A 571 -3.11 -13.46 32.22
C ALA A 571 -3.86 -12.39 31.43
N ILE A 572 -5.07 -12.72 30.97
CA ILE A 572 -5.97 -11.79 30.28
C ILE A 572 -6.30 -10.58 31.14
N GLU A 573 -6.47 -10.77 32.46
CA GLU A 573 -6.68 -9.69 33.43
C GLU A 573 -5.54 -8.65 33.40
N THR A 574 -4.28 -9.08 33.19
CA THR A 574 -3.14 -8.16 33.08
C THR A 574 -3.23 -7.33 31.81
N ILE A 575 -3.65 -7.93 30.69
CA ILE A 575 -3.81 -7.23 29.40
C ILE A 575 -4.97 -6.24 29.48
N PHE A 576 -6.10 -6.68 30.05
CA PHE A 576 -7.28 -5.85 30.25
C PHE A 576 -6.98 -4.65 31.16
N GLY A 577 -6.30 -4.87 32.29
CA GLY A 577 -5.85 -3.80 33.18
C GLY A 577 -4.92 -2.81 32.48
N PHE A 578 -3.96 -3.32 31.71
CA PHE A 578 -3.05 -2.49 30.91
C PHE A 578 -3.79 -1.60 29.89
N ILE A 579 -4.74 -2.17 29.14
CA ILE A 579 -5.54 -1.44 28.15
C ILE A 579 -6.34 -0.31 28.83
N ASN A 580 -6.99 -0.58 29.96
CA ASN A 580 -7.73 0.45 30.71
C ASN A 580 -6.81 1.59 31.18
N THR A 581 -5.63 1.26 31.69
CA THR A 581 -4.61 2.25 32.06
C THR A 581 -4.24 3.13 30.88
N ILE A 582 -3.97 2.54 29.71
CA ILE A 582 -3.63 3.31 28.50
C ILE A 582 -4.78 4.20 28.04
N ILE A 583 -6.02 3.71 28.05
CA ILE A 583 -7.20 4.50 27.67
C ILE A 583 -7.24 5.79 28.52
N ASN A 584 -7.02 5.69 29.83
CA ASN A 584 -6.96 6.86 30.71
C ASN A 584 -5.83 7.83 30.33
N GLU A 585 -4.64 7.33 29.99
CA GLU A 585 -3.52 8.17 29.55
C GLU A 585 -3.77 8.87 28.20
N LEU A 586 -4.46 8.20 27.27
CA LEU A 586 -4.89 8.81 26.01
C LEU A 586 -5.94 9.89 26.26
N ASP A 587 -6.90 9.65 27.16
CA ASP A 587 -7.93 10.62 27.53
C ASP A 587 -7.33 11.88 28.15
N ASN A 588 -6.37 11.70 29.08
CA ASN A 588 -5.59 12.79 29.64
C ASN A 588 -4.84 13.55 28.54
N THR A 589 -4.21 12.84 27.60
CA THR A 589 -3.48 13.47 26.47
C THR A 589 -4.41 14.28 25.56
N ILE A 590 -5.62 13.78 25.30
CA ILE A 590 -6.63 14.48 24.50
C ILE A 590 -7.10 15.74 25.22
N GLN A 591 -7.44 15.65 26.50
CA GLN A 591 -7.87 16.80 27.33
C GLN A 591 -6.78 17.89 27.42
N LEU A 592 -5.52 17.49 27.60
CA LEU A 592 -4.38 18.42 27.63
C LEU A 592 -4.12 19.10 26.28
N SER A 593 -4.70 18.59 25.20
CA SER A 593 -4.53 19.07 23.82
C SER A 593 -5.84 19.64 23.25
N GLU A 594 -6.79 20.04 24.11
CA GLU A 594 -8.05 20.68 23.68
C GLU A 594 -7.82 22.12 23.21
N ASP A 595 -8.37 22.47 22.04
CA ASP A 595 -8.38 23.85 21.55
C ASP A 595 -9.49 24.66 22.24
N SER A 596 -9.14 25.86 22.68
CA SER A 596 -10.06 26.92 23.12
C SER A 596 -11.25 27.20 22.18
N ASN A 597 -11.13 26.88 20.89
CA ASN A 597 -12.16 27.09 19.88
C ASN A 597 -13.03 25.85 19.59
N GLY A 598 -12.89 24.77 20.37
CA GLY A 598 -13.68 23.54 20.22
C GLY A 598 -13.21 22.61 19.10
N PHE A 599 -12.06 22.87 18.49
CA PHE A 599 -11.43 21.97 17.52
C PHE A 599 -10.44 21.00 18.18
N TYR A 600 -10.11 19.94 17.46
CA TYR A 600 -9.14 18.94 17.89
C TYR A 600 -7.82 19.12 17.15
N HIS A 601 -6.71 19.18 17.88
CA HIS A 601 -5.39 19.26 17.24
C HIS A 601 -5.11 17.98 16.43
N ALA A 602 -4.58 18.12 15.21
CA ALA A 602 -4.21 16.97 14.37
C ALA A 602 -2.76 16.55 14.65
N TYR A 603 -1.86 17.52 14.55
CA TYR A 603 -0.43 17.35 14.73
C TYR A 603 0.10 18.46 15.64
N ASN A 604 1.00 18.08 16.52
CA ASN A 604 1.76 18.98 17.38
C ASN A 604 3.24 18.91 17.01
N THR A 605 4.03 19.86 17.48
CA THR A 605 5.50 19.80 17.44
C THR A 605 6.06 19.68 18.84
N ILE A 606 7.16 18.96 18.96
CA ILE A 606 7.91 18.80 20.19
C ILE A 606 9.27 19.48 20.08
N ASN A 607 9.68 20.13 21.16
CA ASN A 607 10.98 20.76 21.28
C ASN A 607 11.72 20.16 22.47
N LEU A 608 12.77 19.40 22.17
CA LEU A 608 13.58 18.70 23.17
C LEU A 608 14.79 19.56 23.55
N ASP A 609 14.93 19.87 24.83
CA ASP A 609 16.13 20.49 25.39
C ASP A 609 16.87 19.48 26.27
N LEU A 610 17.94 18.91 25.71
CA LEU A 610 18.76 17.90 26.37
C LEU A 610 19.54 18.46 27.57
N LYS A 611 19.81 19.77 27.60
CA LYS A 611 20.56 20.39 28.71
C LYS A 611 19.67 20.55 29.93
N SER A 612 18.45 21.06 29.73
CA SER A 612 17.47 21.21 30.81
C SER A 612 16.65 19.94 31.06
N LYS A 613 16.85 18.89 30.24
CA LYS A 613 16.07 17.64 30.23
C LYS A 613 14.57 17.93 30.21
N SER A 614 14.15 18.73 29.24
CA SER A 614 12.76 19.16 29.12
C SER A 614 12.22 18.97 27.70
N ALA A 615 10.94 18.66 27.59
CA ALA A 615 10.23 18.48 26.34
C ALA A 615 9.02 19.42 26.32
N ASP A 616 9.02 20.39 25.41
CA ASP A 616 7.94 21.35 25.22
C ASP A 616 7.04 20.95 24.04
N VAL A 617 5.73 21.13 24.16
CA VAL A 617 4.75 20.82 23.10
C VAL A 617 4.17 22.12 22.56
N LYS A 618 4.12 22.24 21.25
CA LYS A 618 3.50 23.36 20.55
C LYS A 618 2.49 22.88 19.52
N HIS A 619 1.31 23.46 19.55
CA HIS A 619 0.22 23.09 18.64
C HIS A 619 0.40 23.71 17.25
N LEU A 620 0.07 22.94 16.22
CA LEU A 620 0.04 23.43 14.85
C LEU A 620 -1.36 23.99 14.50
N PRO A 621 -1.47 24.77 13.41
CA PRO A 621 -2.75 25.27 12.95
C PRO A 621 -3.78 24.16 12.70
N LEU A 622 -5.06 24.53 12.77
CA LEU A 622 -6.21 23.69 12.48
C LEU A 622 -6.02 22.86 11.20
N MET A 623 -6.34 21.57 11.26
CA MET A 623 -6.34 20.66 10.11
C MET A 623 -7.59 19.79 10.10
N LEU A 624 -8.13 19.51 8.91
CA LEU A 624 -9.32 18.68 8.73
C LEU A 624 -9.13 17.26 9.28
N GLU A 625 -7.94 16.70 9.10
CA GLU A 625 -7.61 15.32 9.48
C GLU A 625 -7.78 15.06 10.97
N GLY A 626 -7.41 16.02 11.83
CA GLY A 626 -7.64 15.93 13.28
C GLY A 626 -9.12 15.85 13.63
N GLN A 627 -9.97 16.54 12.87
CA GLN A 627 -11.41 16.56 13.14
C GLN A 627 -12.05 15.24 12.71
N VAL A 628 -11.65 14.71 11.55
CA VAL A 628 -12.08 13.38 11.09
C VAL A 628 -11.70 12.30 12.10
N ALA A 629 -10.47 12.33 12.61
CA ALA A 629 -9.98 11.37 13.59
C ALA A 629 -10.71 11.49 14.94
N ALA A 630 -10.92 12.72 15.44
CA ALA A 630 -11.66 12.96 16.67
C ALA A 630 -13.13 12.49 16.57
N LEU A 631 -13.83 12.82 15.48
CA LEU A 631 -15.18 12.33 15.19
C LEU A 631 -15.24 10.79 15.10
N SER A 632 -14.15 10.18 14.63
CA SER A 632 -14.06 8.72 14.47
C SER A 632 -13.66 7.99 15.76
N SER A 633 -13.22 8.70 16.80
CA SER A 633 -12.62 8.12 18.01
C SER A 633 -13.61 7.38 18.93
N GLY A 634 -14.91 7.67 18.79
CA GLY A 634 -15.95 7.19 19.71
C GLY A 634 -16.04 7.94 21.05
N GLN A 635 -15.25 9.01 21.24
CA GLN A 635 -15.25 9.79 22.48
C GLN A 635 -16.37 10.84 22.54
N LEU A 636 -16.78 11.39 21.40
CA LEU A 636 -17.70 12.52 21.34
C LEU A 636 -19.13 12.04 21.44
N ASP A 637 -19.92 12.67 22.30
CA ASP A 637 -21.37 12.54 22.28
C ASP A 637 -21.97 13.30 21.07
N VAL A 638 -23.27 13.09 20.85
CA VAL A 638 -23.97 13.66 19.70
C VAL A 638 -23.95 15.18 19.70
N ASP A 639 -24.06 15.82 20.86
CA ASP A 639 -24.08 17.28 20.97
C ASP A 639 -22.72 17.89 20.60
N ASN A 640 -21.62 17.29 21.07
CA ASN A 640 -20.26 17.71 20.71
C ASN A 640 -19.95 17.44 19.23
N VAL A 641 -20.47 16.34 18.66
CA VAL A 641 -20.36 16.07 17.21
C VAL A 641 -21.02 17.17 16.40
N ILE A 642 -22.26 17.56 16.75
CA ILE A 642 -23.00 18.61 16.05
C ILE A 642 -22.23 19.94 16.15
N ALA A 643 -21.80 20.32 17.36
CA ALA A 643 -21.07 21.56 17.59
C ALA A 643 -19.75 21.63 16.78
N LEU A 644 -19.01 20.52 16.69
CA LEU A 644 -17.78 20.43 15.90
C LEU A 644 -18.07 20.57 14.39
N LEU A 645 -19.12 19.92 13.89
CA LEU A 645 -19.51 20.01 12.48
C LEU A 645 -19.96 21.42 12.11
N GLU A 646 -20.76 22.08 12.94
CA GLU A 646 -21.16 23.48 12.74
C GLU A 646 -19.93 24.39 12.70
N SER A 647 -19.03 24.23 13.66
CA SER A 647 -17.77 25.00 13.74
C SER A 647 -16.87 24.77 12.52
N LEU A 648 -16.85 23.55 11.96
CA LEU A 648 -16.12 23.23 10.73
C LEU A 648 -16.61 24.04 9.53
N PHE A 649 -17.93 24.18 9.34
CA PHE A 649 -18.50 24.98 8.25
C PHE A 649 -18.20 26.48 8.38
N ASP A 650 -18.09 26.98 9.61
CA ASP A 650 -17.71 28.37 9.89
C ASP A 650 -16.18 28.61 9.86
N SER A 651 -15.40 27.53 9.76
CA SER A 651 -13.94 27.60 9.81
C SER A 651 -13.29 28.02 8.49
N LYS A 652 -11.99 28.37 8.56
CA LYS A 652 -11.14 28.60 7.38
C LYS A 652 -10.87 27.35 6.54
N LEU A 653 -11.33 26.16 6.98
CA LEU A 653 -11.25 24.95 6.19
C LEU A 653 -12.37 24.88 5.14
N TYR A 654 -13.51 25.52 5.36
CA TYR A 654 -14.61 25.43 4.41
C TYR A 654 -14.36 26.27 3.16
N ARG A 655 -14.53 25.65 2.00
CA ARG A 655 -14.28 26.21 0.67
C ARG A 655 -15.61 26.33 -0.09
N ALA A 656 -16.27 27.49 0.06
CA ALA A 656 -17.65 27.71 -0.39
C ALA A 656 -17.89 27.53 -1.90
N ASP A 657 -16.90 27.82 -2.75
CA ASP A 657 -17.00 27.65 -4.22
C ASP A 657 -17.06 26.17 -4.64
N GLN A 658 -16.48 25.27 -3.83
CA GLN A 658 -16.51 23.82 -4.04
C GLN A 658 -17.47 23.09 -3.09
N ARG A 659 -18.04 23.81 -2.12
CA ARG A 659 -18.89 23.24 -1.04
C ARG A 659 -18.22 22.06 -0.33
N SER A 660 -16.93 22.20 -0.03
CA SER A 660 -16.11 21.14 0.57
C SER A 660 -15.05 21.74 1.50
N PHE A 661 -14.18 20.90 2.08
CA PHE A 661 -13.17 21.30 3.05
C PHE A 661 -11.75 21.13 2.50
N ILE A 662 -10.86 22.08 2.78
CA ILE A 662 -9.41 21.96 2.55
C ILE A 662 -8.72 21.32 3.75
N LEU A 663 -7.53 20.76 3.55
CA LEU A 663 -6.81 20.04 4.61
C LEU A 663 -6.33 20.94 5.76
N TYR A 664 -5.90 22.16 5.44
CA TYR A 664 -5.46 23.16 6.40
C TYR A 664 -5.65 24.56 5.79
N PRO A 665 -5.80 25.62 6.61
CA PRO A 665 -6.01 26.97 6.11
C PRO A 665 -4.89 27.43 5.18
N VAL A 666 -5.25 28.19 4.15
CA VAL A 666 -4.28 28.80 3.24
C VAL A 666 -3.37 29.76 4.03
N LYS A 667 -2.06 29.53 3.94
CA LYS A 667 -1.06 30.42 4.57
C LYS A 667 -0.83 31.65 3.71
N ASP A 668 -0.72 32.81 4.34
CA ASP A 668 -0.28 34.03 3.66
C ASP A 668 1.13 33.83 3.12
N THR A 669 1.29 33.99 1.80
CA THR A 669 2.59 33.80 1.14
C THR A 669 3.36 35.12 1.16
N THR A 670 4.53 35.14 1.80
CA THR A 670 5.44 36.30 1.72
C THR A 670 5.86 36.51 0.26
N PRO A 671 5.59 37.68 -0.35
CA PRO A 671 6.02 37.98 -1.72
C PRO A 671 7.53 37.84 -1.88
N PHE A 672 8.00 37.45 -3.07
CA PHE A 672 9.43 37.13 -3.31
C PHE A 672 10.38 38.25 -2.87
N LEU A 673 10.10 39.51 -3.27
CA LEU A 673 10.92 40.67 -2.91
C LEU A 673 10.83 41.06 -1.43
N GLN A 674 9.92 40.47 -0.66
CA GLN A 674 9.80 40.67 0.78
C GLN A 674 10.45 39.52 1.59
N LYS A 675 10.94 38.47 0.92
CA LYS A 675 11.71 37.39 1.57
C LYS A 675 13.15 37.84 1.79
N ASN A 676 13.80 37.27 2.81
CA ASN A 676 15.23 37.50 3.12
C ASN A 676 15.62 38.97 3.37
N ILE A 677 14.72 39.77 3.94
CA ILE A 677 15.03 41.15 4.34
C ILE A 677 15.47 41.17 5.81
N ILE A 678 16.74 41.50 6.05
CA ILE A 678 17.23 41.79 7.40
C ILE A 678 16.83 43.22 7.77
N GLN A 679 16.05 43.36 8.84
CA GLN A 679 15.61 44.68 9.30
C GLN A 679 16.82 45.53 9.72
N PRO A 680 16.86 46.85 9.41
CA PRO A 680 17.98 47.72 9.77
C PRO A 680 18.35 47.68 11.26
N GLN A 681 17.35 47.52 12.12
CA GLN A 681 17.54 47.37 13.57
C GLN A 681 18.32 46.09 13.93
N SER A 682 18.11 44.99 13.21
CA SER A 682 18.86 43.74 13.40
C SER A 682 20.30 43.86 12.91
N ILE A 683 20.53 44.62 11.82
CA ILE A 683 21.89 44.94 11.33
C ILE A 683 22.65 45.70 12.42
N SER A 684 22.05 46.76 12.98
CA SER A 684 22.69 47.59 14.02
C SER A 684 23.09 46.85 15.30
N LYS A 685 22.46 45.69 15.59
CA LYS A 685 22.76 44.85 16.76
C LYS A 685 23.89 43.85 16.51
N SER A 686 24.26 43.60 15.25
CA SER A 686 25.31 42.65 14.89
C SER A 686 26.59 43.38 14.50
N LYS A 687 27.61 43.30 15.36
CA LYS A 687 28.92 43.90 15.10
C LYS A 687 29.49 43.47 13.74
N LEU A 688 29.33 42.20 13.38
CA LEU A 688 29.78 41.66 12.09
C LEU A 688 29.04 42.32 10.92
N LEU A 689 27.72 42.37 10.96
CA LEU A 689 26.91 42.94 9.87
C LEU A 689 27.08 44.45 9.73
N THR A 690 27.42 45.17 10.81
CA THR A 690 27.76 46.60 10.71
C THR A 690 29.12 46.88 10.10
N THR A 691 29.99 45.86 9.98
CA THR A 691 31.35 46.00 9.43
C THR A 691 31.52 45.40 8.03
N MET A 692 30.57 44.59 7.58
CA MET A 692 30.45 44.15 6.18
C MET A 692 29.76 45.24 5.37
#